data_AF-A0A8T5AJM0-F1
#
_entry.id   AF-A0A8T5AJM0-F1
#
_cell.length_a   1.000
_cell.length_b   1.000
_cell.length_c   1.000
_cell.angle_alpha   90.00
_cell.angle_beta   90.00
_cell.angle_gamma   90.00
#
_symmetry.space_group_name_H-M   'P 1'
#
loop_
_entity.id
_entity.type
_entity.pdbx_description
1 polymer ?
#
loop_
_entity_poly.entity_id
_entity_poly.type
_entity_poly.pdbx_seq_one_letter_code
_entity_poly.pdbx_strand_id
1 'polypeptide(L)'
;MKIISDLHIHSKYSRATSEDMSIPSITRFARIKGLNLVGTGDFTHPKWFEELREHLIPIPEINLYKPAQPPEAPVYYMITAEVSTIFEFQGQVKKIHHIILVPNLEVAAQVNDTLAKYGDLAVDGRPTLNLSAPELVDEVMSISMDNEIIPSHAWTPWFSIFGAFSGFDSVDDCYQDMTRHIHAIETGLSCYDEKTEVLTDNGWKKFSEIRYSDKICTLNLKTDQIEFQNPIGIFKYKYQGKMYRLKTRKVDLFVTPNHKLLVSPCDFRNPKPFSLKEARFLFNKSKIFKKDGTWTGKKVKYFTLPSVKVKHGNRYYSGFRNMREKRFPIKSWLKFFGLWLAEGWTNQGKNGEYNVCLANRNPALLSEMKQLLKNFGYSVYQTRNVIRVRDYQLFHYLRQFGNSPDKFIPSDIKSLSKDLLEVLFEYYIQGDGHVYGRNRKGLSACTSSTRLRDDLQEIALKIGISAYYKLERKKGTLTSFRPYKNRVYKQRYDSWQVYFIRKNKTAVLPSIIKKYNYTESWVDFNGLVFCVAVPNQVIYIRRNGIPLWCGNSDPPMNWRLSSLDRFVLVSNSDSHSAWPWRIGREANVFELEYPSYREIIDAIRKKDLKRFKFTIEVDPSYGKYHWTGHRNCNVSLPPAEAIKLGGRCPVCHRRLTKGVEQRVEELADRPPGFKPKGAIPYFHLLPLSEVIAAVIGVDQPSNLKVWKIYNALIERFGDEFTVLIDVPRERLAEVVDPRIAEAVIRVREDRVKVIPGYDGVYGKLIIFPEEGKPGVAGETGGETAKREGARVSRLDEFM
;
A
#
# COMPACT_ATOMS: atom_id res chain seq x y z
N MET A 1 -4.12 4.16 31.54
CA MET A 1 -3.44 2.85 31.57
C MET A 1 -3.63 2.14 30.23
N LYS A 2 -2.55 1.73 29.55
CA LYS A 2 -2.58 0.97 28.28
C LYS A 2 -3.00 -0.47 28.55
N ILE A 3 -4.11 -0.91 27.98
CA ILE A 3 -4.58 -2.30 28.02
C ILE A 3 -4.43 -2.91 26.63
N ILE A 4 -3.78 -4.07 26.54
CA ILE A 4 -3.68 -4.87 25.32
C ILE A 4 -4.38 -6.19 25.59
N SER A 5 -5.45 -6.43 24.83
CA SER A 5 -6.45 -7.45 25.16
C SER A 5 -6.78 -8.37 24.00
N ASP A 6 -6.88 -9.65 24.31
CA ASP A 6 -7.25 -10.72 23.37
C ASP A 6 -8.42 -11.50 23.97
N LEU A 7 -9.63 -11.22 23.49
CA LEU A 7 -10.88 -11.65 24.16
C LEU A 7 -11.41 -13.00 23.63
N HIS A 8 -10.90 -13.47 22.49
CA HIS A 8 -11.27 -14.73 21.86
C HIS A 8 -10.08 -15.70 21.86
N ILE A 9 -10.06 -16.58 22.84
CA ILE A 9 -9.20 -17.76 22.90
C ILE A 9 -10.05 -18.99 23.24
N HIS A 10 -9.48 -20.18 23.16
CA HIS A 10 -10.16 -21.43 23.42
C HIS A 10 -9.46 -22.28 24.49
N SER A 11 -10.25 -22.97 25.30
CA SER A 11 -9.76 -23.96 26.27
C SER A 11 -9.27 -25.24 25.57
N LYS A 12 -8.51 -26.05 26.30
CA LYS A 12 -8.12 -27.42 25.89
C LYS A 12 -9.31 -28.37 25.57
N TYR A 13 -10.55 -27.97 25.88
CA TYR A 13 -11.76 -28.73 25.58
C TYR A 13 -12.43 -28.34 24.24
N SER A 14 -12.01 -27.26 23.59
CA SER A 14 -12.43 -26.96 22.21
C SER A 14 -11.75 -27.84 21.17
N ARG A 15 -12.49 -28.21 20.11
CA ARG A 15 -11.94 -29.00 19.00
C ARG A 15 -10.76 -28.31 18.33
N ALA A 16 -9.70 -29.09 18.13
CA ALA A 16 -8.41 -28.70 17.58
C ALA A 16 -7.59 -27.69 18.42
N THR A 17 -7.95 -27.53 19.70
CA THR A 17 -7.12 -26.82 20.68
C THR A 17 -6.05 -27.72 21.28
N SER A 18 -4.94 -27.11 21.71
CA SER A 18 -3.83 -27.76 22.39
C SER A 18 -4.17 -28.12 23.85
N GLU A 19 -3.77 -29.31 24.30
CA GLU A 19 -3.93 -29.77 25.70
C GLU A 19 -3.26 -28.83 26.71
N ASP A 20 -2.21 -28.11 26.29
CA ASP A 20 -1.51 -27.09 27.08
C ASP A 20 -2.34 -25.81 27.34
N MET A 21 -3.55 -25.66 26.78
CA MET A 21 -4.46 -24.54 27.09
C MET A 21 -5.10 -24.68 28.48
N SER A 22 -4.27 -24.42 29.49
CA SER A 22 -4.63 -24.27 30.90
C SER A 22 -4.37 -22.84 31.36
N ILE A 23 -5.05 -22.39 32.43
CA ILE A 23 -4.88 -21.03 32.98
C ILE A 23 -3.40 -20.68 33.31
N PRO A 24 -2.58 -21.56 33.91
CA PRO A 24 -1.15 -21.30 34.10
C PRO A 24 -0.37 -21.07 32.79
N SER A 25 -0.61 -21.87 31.76
CA SER A 25 0.03 -21.69 30.44
C SER A 25 -0.41 -20.40 29.76
N ILE A 26 -1.72 -20.12 29.75
CA ILE A 26 -2.30 -18.90 29.17
C ILE A 26 -1.73 -17.68 29.89
N THR A 27 -1.71 -17.68 31.24
CA THR A 27 -1.12 -16.59 32.05
C THR A 27 0.34 -16.35 31.68
N ARG A 28 1.15 -17.41 31.66
CA ARG A 28 2.58 -17.36 31.37
C ARG A 28 2.85 -16.74 29.99
N PHE A 29 2.14 -17.22 28.97
CA PHE A 29 2.40 -16.78 27.60
C PHE A 29 1.70 -15.46 27.24
N ALA A 30 0.57 -15.12 27.85
CA ALA A 30 -0.03 -13.79 27.77
C ALA A 30 0.94 -12.71 28.30
N ARG A 31 1.54 -12.93 29.48
CA ARG A 31 2.59 -12.05 30.03
C ARG A 31 3.78 -11.91 29.06
N ILE A 32 4.28 -13.04 28.56
CA ILE A 32 5.39 -13.06 27.57
C ILE A 32 5.01 -12.35 26.27
N LYS A 33 3.74 -12.40 25.87
CA LYS A 33 3.21 -11.74 24.67
C LYS A 33 3.05 -10.22 24.85
N GLY A 34 2.84 -9.75 26.07
CA GLY A 34 2.48 -8.36 26.39
C GLY A 34 0.96 -8.14 26.51
N LEU A 35 0.18 -9.21 26.58
CA LEU A 35 -1.24 -9.14 26.92
C LEU A 35 -1.37 -8.95 28.43
N ASN A 36 -2.10 -7.91 28.84
CA ASN A 36 -2.45 -7.66 30.24
C ASN A 36 -3.94 -7.88 30.53
N LEU A 37 -4.74 -8.18 29.50
CA LEU A 37 -6.09 -8.73 29.62
C LEU A 37 -6.27 -9.89 28.63
N VAL A 38 -6.91 -10.96 29.07
CA VAL A 38 -7.23 -12.12 28.22
C VAL A 38 -8.67 -12.57 28.48
N GLY A 39 -9.38 -13.02 27.45
CA GLY A 39 -10.59 -13.82 27.65
C GLY A 39 -10.25 -15.19 28.26
N THR A 40 -11.17 -15.81 28.99
CA THR A 40 -10.98 -17.20 29.47
C THR A 40 -11.11 -18.23 28.35
N GLY A 41 -11.94 -17.94 27.34
CA GLY A 41 -12.47 -18.95 26.44
C GLY A 41 -13.45 -19.91 27.13
N ASP A 42 -14.34 -20.50 26.33
CA ASP A 42 -15.11 -21.71 26.60
C ASP A 42 -15.77 -21.86 27.99
N PHE A 43 -16.18 -20.79 28.69
CA PHE A 43 -16.77 -20.91 30.05
C PHE A 43 -18.00 -21.83 30.11
N THR A 44 -18.63 -22.10 28.97
CA THR A 44 -19.73 -23.05 28.80
C THR A 44 -19.36 -24.50 29.09
N HIS A 45 -18.11 -24.90 28.90
CA HIS A 45 -17.73 -26.30 29.04
C HIS A 45 -17.52 -26.69 30.52
N PRO A 46 -18.29 -27.64 31.10
CA PRO A 46 -18.33 -27.85 32.56
C PRO A 46 -16.97 -28.07 33.23
N LYS A 47 -16.09 -28.90 32.65
CA LYS A 47 -14.74 -29.16 33.21
C LYS A 47 -13.80 -27.97 33.10
N TRP A 48 -14.00 -27.10 32.10
CA TRP A 48 -13.24 -25.86 32.02
C TRP A 48 -13.74 -24.88 33.07
N PHE A 49 -15.06 -24.81 33.27
CA PHE A 49 -15.70 -23.98 34.27
C PHE A 49 -15.29 -24.33 35.71
N GLU A 50 -15.05 -25.60 35.98
CA GLU A 50 -14.39 -26.09 37.22
C GLU A 50 -12.95 -25.55 37.34
N GLU A 51 -12.11 -25.73 36.31
CA GLU A 51 -10.74 -25.16 36.29
C GLU A 51 -10.71 -23.62 36.41
N LEU A 52 -11.69 -22.90 35.84
CA LEU A 52 -11.82 -21.45 36.01
C LEU A 52 -12.09 -21.09 37.47
N ARG A 53 -12.94 -21.85 38.17
CA ARG A 53 -13.24 -21.65 39.61
C ARG A 53 -12.04 -22.01 40.51
N GLU A 54 -11.25 -23.01 40.15
CA GLU A 54 -10.06 -23.41 40.92
C GLU A 54 -8.83 -22.54 40.67
N HIS A 55 -8.66 -22.00 39.46
CA HIS A 55 -7.44 -21.29 39.05
C HIS A 55 -7.59 -19.78 38.88
N LEU A 56 -8.79 -19.20 39.00
CA LEU A 56 -9.00 -17.75 38.96
C LEU A 56 -9.61 -17.22 40.27
N ILE A 57 -9.01 -16.17 40.82
CA ILE A 57 -9.51 -15.41 41.96
C ILE A 57 -10.21 -14.14 41.43
N PRO A 58 -11.46 -13.84 41.84
CA PRO A 58 -12.14 -12.61 41.44
C PRO A 58 -11.49 -11.35 42.03
N ILE A 59 -11.70 -10.22 41.36
CA ILE A 59 -11.37 -8.87 41.83
C ILE A 59 -12.67 -8.04 41.73
N PRO A 60 -13.53 -8.06 42.76
CA PRO A 60 -14.89 -7.52 42.70
C PRO A 60 -14.98 -6.03 42.35
N GLU A 61 -13.95 -5.25 42.68
CA GLU A 61 -13.89 -3.81 42.44
C GLU A 61 -13.85 -3.45 40.94
N ILE A 62 -13.49 -4.41 40.09
CA ILE A 62 -13.29 -4.22 38.64
C ILE A 62 -14.02 -5.26 37.76
N ASN A 63 -14.71 -6.24 38.37
CA ASN A 63 -15.34 -7.37 37.68
C ASN A 63 -14.40 -8.08 36.68
N LEU A 64 -13.14 -8.27 37.09
CA LEU A 64 -12.14 -9.06 36.38
C LEU A 64 -11.49 -10.05 37.34
N TYR A 65 -10.75 -11.01 36.80
CA TYR A 65 -10.11 -12.09 37.55
C TYR A 65 -8.58 -12.00 37.46
N LYS A 66 -7.89 -12.59 38.44
CA LYS A 66 -6.44 -12.85 38.41
C LYS A 66 -6.20 -14.36 38.57
N PRO A 67 -5.12 -14.92 38.00
CA PRO A 67 -4.74 -16.30 38.28
C PRO A 67 -4.40 -16.48 39.76
N ALA A 68 -4.77 -17.65 40.32
CA ALA A 68 -4.59 -17.98 41.74
C ALA A 68 -3.11 -18.01 42.18
N GLN A 69 -2.20 -18.26 41.24
CA GLN A 69 -0.77 -18.00 41.38
C GLN A 69 -0.43 -16.75 40.54
N PRO A 70 -0.50 -15.53 41.11
CA PRO A 70 -0.33 -14.30 40.34
C PRO A 70 1.13 -14.11 39.89
N PRO A 71 1.37 -13.80 38.60
CA PRO A 71 2.69 -13.39 38.13
C PRO A 71 3.08 -11.99 38.61
N GLU A 72 4.38 -11.68 38.59
CA GLU A 72 4.96 -10.39 39.02
C GLU A 72 4.42 -9.16 38.25
N ALA A 73 3.94 -9.37 37.02
CA ALA A 73 3.33 -8.33 36.18
C ALA A 73 1.87 -8.73 35.90
N PRO A 74 0.89 -7.83 36.12
CA PRO A 74 -0.52 -8.21 36.17
C PRO A 74 -1.06 -8.64 34.80
N VAL A 75 -1.65 -9.83 34.76
CA VAL A 75 -2.49 -10.33 33.69
C VAL A 75 -3.89 -10.54 34.27
N TYR A 76 -4.87 -9.82 33.74
CA TYR A 76 -6.27 -9.94 34.11
C TYR A 76 -7.01 -10.90 33.17
N TYR A 77 -8.07 -11.50 33.68
CA TYR A 77 -8.98 -12.36 32.93
C TYR A 77 -10.40 -11.76 32.91
N MET A 78 -10.99 -11.75 31.72
CA MET A 78 -12.42 -11.54 31.48
C MET A 78 -13.07 -12.89 31.18
N ILE A 79 -14.27 -13.14 31.71
CA ILE A 79 -14.96 -14.41 31.48
C ILE A 79 -15.60 -14.37 30.07
N THR A 80 -15.12 -15.22 29.17
CA THR A 80 -15.54 -15.25 27.75
C THR A 80 -15.76 -16.67 27.24
N ALA A 81 -16.66 -16.85 26.27
CA ALA A 81 -16.89 -18.11 25.56
C ALA A 81 -17.23 -17.84 24.09
N GLU A 82 -16.92 -18.77 23.19
CA GLU A 82 -17.50 -18.80 21.85
C GLU A 82 -18.65 -19.83 21.84
N VAL A 83 -19.80 -19.49 21.26
CA VAL A 83 -20.89 -20.46 21.01
C VAL A 83 -21.36 -20.44 19.56
N SER A 84 -21.80 -21.59 19.05
CA SER A 84 -22.21 -21.78 17.65
C SER A 84 -23.71 -22.01 17.54
N THR A 85 -24.48 -21.04 17.03
CA THR A 85 -25.92 -21.23 16.76
C THR A 85 -26.11 -21.93 15.42
N ILE A 86 -26.96 -22.95 15.36
CA ILE A 86 -27.41 -23.55 14.09
C ILE A 86 -28.94 -23.56 14.06
N PHE A 87 -29.52 -22.88 13.07
CA PHE A 87 -30.96 -22.68 12.93
C PHE A 87 -31.36 -22.54 11.47
N GLU A 88 -32.65 -22.68 11.15
CA GLU A 88 -33.16 -22.40 9.80
C GLU A 88 -33.73 -20.97 9.73
N PHE A 89 -33.38 -20.24 8.66
CA PHE A 89 -33.95 -18.95 8.34
C PHE A 89 -34.25 -18.89 6.84
N GLN A 90 -35.51 -18.60 6.48
CA GLN A 90 -35.98 -18.49 5.08
C GLN A 90 -35.60 -19.72 4.21
N GLY A 91 -35.76 -20.94 4.73
CA GLY A 91 -35.43 -22.17 3.99
C GLY A 91 -33.93 -22.48 3.87
N GLN A 92 -33.07 -21.84 4.68
CA GLN A 92 -31.63 -22.06 4.70
C GLN A 92 -31.12 -22.29 6.11
N VAL A 93 -30.30 -23.33 6.31
CA VAL A 93 -29.57 -23.54 7.57
C VAL A 93 -28.46 -22.50 7.70
N LYS A 94 -28.57 -21.63 8.69
CA LYS A 94 -27.60 -20.60 9.07
C LYS A 94 -26.70 -21.10 10.19
N LYS A 95 -25.46 -20.62 10.23
CA LYS A 95 -24.44 -21.03 11.23
C LYS A 95 -23.55 -19.84 11.60
N ILE A 96 -23.54 -19.45 12.88
CA ILE A 96 -22.81 -18.26 13.35
C ILE A 96 -22.15 -18.54 14.70
N HIS A 97 -20.88 -18.15 14.80
CA HIS A 97 -20.12 -18.08 16.04
C HIS A 97 -20.31 -16.72 16.73
N HIS A 98 -20.46 -16.76 18.05
CA HIS A 98 -20.68 -15.60 18.90
C HIS A 98 -19.67 -15.65 20.04
N ILE A 99 -18.86 -14.61 20.24
CA ILE A 99 -18.22 -14.41 21.54
C ILE A 99 -19.29 -13.86 22.48
N ILE A 100 -19.43 -14.48 23.65
CA ILE A 100 -20.15 -13.94 24.80
C ILE A 100 -19.11 -13.46 25.82
N LEU A 101 -19.23 -12.22 26.27
CA LEU A 101 -18.44 -11.60 27.34
C LEU A 101 -19.35 -11.41 28.56
N VAL A 102 -19.03 -12.00 29.72
CA VAL A 102 -19.86 -11.91 30.94
C VAL A 102 -19.09 -11.32 32.13
N PRO A 103 -19.73 -10.58 33.06
CA PRO A 103 -19.02 -9.82 34.08
C PRO A 103 -18.38 -10.69 35.18
N ASN A 104 -18.92 -11.89 35.44
CA ASN A 104 -18.40 -12.80 36.47
C ASN A 104 -18.81 -14.26 36.23
N LEU A 105 -18.22 -15.17 37.01
CA LEU A 105 -18.51 -16.61 36.98
C LEU A 105 -19.90 -16.98 37.52
N GLU A 106 -20.62 -16.08 38.18
CA GLU A 106 -21.98 -16.33 38.67
C GLU A 106 -23.00 -16.16 37.53
N VAL A 107 -22.88 -15.07 36.77
CA VAL A 107 -23.62 -14.85 35.51
C VAL A 107 -23.24 -15.91 34.48
N ALA A 108 -21.97 -16.31 34.39
CA ALA A 108 -21.55 -17.41 33.53
C ALA A 108 -22.25 -18.74 33.88
N ALA A 109 -22.47 -19.04 35.17
CA ALA A 109 -23.20 -20.24 35.58
C ALA A 109 -24.67 -20.18 35.12
N GLN A 110 -25.33 -19.03 35.31
CA GLN A 110 -26.73 -18.82 34.89
C GLN A 110 -26.89 -18.89 33.35
N VAL A 111 -25.88 -18.41 32.61
CA VAL A 111 -25.79 -18.59 31.14
C VAL A 111 -25.64 -20.07 30.80
N ASN A 112 -24.79 -20.83 31.51
CA ASN A 112 -24.62 -22.26 31.25
C ASN A 112 -25.91 -23.05 31.55
N ASP A 113 -26.56 -22.83 32.69
CA ASP A 113 -27.85 -23.44 33.06
C ASP A 113 -28.96 -23.13 32.03
N THR A 114 -28.83 -21.99 31.34
CA THR A 114 -29.76 -21.56 30.30
C THR A 114 -29.44 -22.17 28.94
N LEU A 115 -28.19 -22.12 28.48
CA LEU A 115 -27.79 -22.65 27.19
C LEU A 115 -27.80 -24.19 27.14
N ALA A 116 -27.66 -24.87 28.29
CA ALA A 116 -27.76 -26.33 28.40
C ALA A 116 -29.14 -26.88 27.99
N LYS A 117 -30.20 -26.04 27.99
CA LYS A 117 -31.53 -26.39 27.46
C LYS A 117 -31.51 -26.61 25.94
N TYR A 118 -30.56 -26.01 25.23
CA TYR A 118 -30.50 -25.93 23.77
C TYR A 118 -29.35 -26.75 23.15
N GLY A 119 -28.45 -27.33 23.94
CA GLY A 119 -27.38 -28.20 23.46
C GLY A 119 -26.48 -28.72 24.58
N ASP A 120 -25.80 -29.84 24.32
CA ASP A 120 -24.85 -30.42 25.27
C ASP A 120 -23.55 -29.62 25.32
N LEU A 121 -23.33 -28.93 26.44
CA LEU A 121 -22.17 -28.06 26.67
C LEU A 121 -20.87 -28.84 26.93
N ALA A 122 -20.93 -30.16 27.13
CA ALA A 122 -19.76 -31.02 27.40
C ALA A 122 -19.13 -31.65 26.14
N VAL A 123 -19.66 -31.36 24.95
CA VAL A 123 -19.21 -31.98 23.67
C VAL A 123 -18.04 -31.25 23.00
N ASP A 124 -17.97 -29.92 23.17
CA ASP A 124 -16.97 -29.04 22.54
C ASP A 124 -16.87 -27.76 23.39
N GLY A 125 -15.68 -27.22 23.59
CA GLY A 125 -15.47 -25.96 24.34
C GLY A 125 -16.29 -24.78 23.79
N ARG A 126 -16.51 -24.78 22.48
CA ARG A 126 -17.50 -23.94 21.76
C ARG A 126 -18.73 -24.78 21.36
N PRO A 127 -19.74 -24.91 22.25
CA PRO A 127 -20.86 -25.80 22.00
C PRO A 127 -21.71 -25.34 20.82
N THR A 128 -22.30 -26.33 20.13
CA THR A 128 -23.24 -26.11 19.04
C THR A 128 -24.65 -26.21 19.59
N LEU A 129 -25.41 -25.12 19.50
CA LEU A 129 -26.69 -24.95 20.18
C LEU A 129 -27.83 -24.83 19.17
N ASN A 130 -28.95 -25.49 19.45
CA ASN A 130 -30.16 -25.53 18.63
C ASN A 130 -31.12 -24.38 19.02
N LEU A 131 -30.67 -23.15 18.77
CA LEU A 131 -31.46 -21.93 18.84
C LEU A 131 -30.96 -20.93 17.79
N SER A 132 -31.77 -19.91 17.50
CA SER A 132 -31.42 -18.85 16.56
C SER A 132 -30.54 -17.76 17.18
N ALA A 133 -29.88 -16.97 16.33
CA ALA A 133 -29.07 -15.84 16.75
C ALA A 133 -29.81 -14.78 17.59
N PRO A 134 -31.07 -14.36 17.32
CA PRO A 134 -31.80 -13.46 18.20
C PRO A 134 -32.19 -14.13 19.53
N GLU A 135 -32.60 -15.41 19.54
CA GLU A 135 -32.93 -16.14 20.78
C GLU A 135 -31.69 -16.27 21.69
N LEU A 136 -30.49 -16.47 21.12
CA LEU A 136 -29.26 -16.46 21.89
C LEU A 136 -29.00 -15.11 22.57
N VAL A 137 -29.28 -14.01 21.87
CA VAL A 137 -29.12 -12.68 22.43
C VAL A 137 -30.16 -12.44 23.53
N ASP A 138 -31.42 -12.81 23.32
CA ASP A 138 -32.49 -12.61 24.31
C ASP A 138 -32.22 -13.40 25.61
N GLU A 139 -31.97 -14.71 25.50
CA GLU A 139 -31.66 -15.58 26.65
C GLU A 139 -30.44 -15.07 27.44
N VAL A 140 -29.33 -14.73 26.76
CA VAL A 140 -28.10 -14.26 27.43
C VAL A 140 -28.24 -12.85 28.00
N MET A 141 -28.97 -11.94 27.35
CA MET A 141 -29.19 -10.58 27.86
C MET A 141 -30.23 -10.53 28.99
N SER A 142 -31.20 -11.46 29.01
CA SER A 142 -32.21 -11.57 30.07
C SER A 142 -31.59 -11.85 31.45
N ILE A 143 -30.47 -12.58 31.47
CA ILE A 143 -29.71 -12.93 32.67
C ILE A 143 -28.93 -11.72 33.20
N SER A 144 -28.30 -10.94 32.31
CA SER A 144 -27.69 -9.66 32.68
C SER A 144 -27.51 -8.73 31.48
N MET A 145 -28.01 -7.50 31.62
CA MET A 145 -27.84 -6.42 30.65
C MET A 145 -26.39 -5.90 30.54
N ASP A 146 -25.50 -6.31 31.45
CA ASP A 146 -24.06 -6.03 31.35
C ASP A 146 -23.33 -6.98 30.37
N ASN A 147 -23.91 -8.13 30.03
CA ASN A 147 -23.35 -9.08 29.06
C ASN A 147 -23.19 -8.46 27.66
N GLU A 148 -22.15 -8.85 26.91
CA GLU A 148 -21.91 -8.35 25.55
C GLU A 148 -21.70 -9.51 24.57
N ILE A 149 -22.27 -9.37 23.36
CA ILE A 149 -22.28 -10.44 22.35
C ILE A 149 -21.72 -9.91 21.03
N ILE A 150 -20.70 -10.59 20.51
CA ILE A 150 -19.93 -10.18 19.34
C ILE A 150 -20.01 -11.31 18.28
N PRO A 151 -20.65 -11.10 17.11
CA PRO A 151 -20.55 -12.04 15.98
C PRO A 151 -19.10 -12.23 15.55
N SER A 152 -18.55 -13.42 15.79
CA SER A 152 -17.11 -13.65 15.70
C SER A 152 -16.66 -14.16 14.35
N HIS A 153 -15.51 -13.61 13.93
CA HIS A 153 -15.07 -13.48 12.55
C HIS A 153 -16.14 -12.92 11.61
N ALA A 154 -15.86 -11.82 10.94
CA ALA A 154 -16.85 -11.23 10.02
C ALA A 154 -17.12 -12.12 8.78
N TRP A 155 -16.11 -12.85 8.28
CA TRP A 155 -16.11 -13.37 6.89
C TRP A 155 -15.73 -14.85 6.69
N THR A 156 -15.47 -15.66 7.73
CA THR A 156 -15.10 -17.07 7.50
C THR A 156 -16.24 -17.81 6.78
N PRO A 157 -15.97 -18.73 5.83
CA PRO A 157 -17.02 -19.14 4.90
C PRO A 157 -18.20 -19.91 5.53
N TRP A 158 -18.04 -20.54 6.70
CA TRP A 158 -19.01 -21.51 7.25
C TRP A 158 -19.65 -21.16 8.60
N PHE A 159 -19.10 -20.23 9.37
CA PHE A 159 -19.54 -19.97 10.75
C PHE A 159 -19.53 -18.47 11.12
N SER A 160 -19.41 -17.59 10.13
CA SER A 160 -19.39 -16.14 10.34
C SER A 160 -20.73 -15.50 9.95
N ILE A 161 -21.01 -14.34 10.54
CA ILE A 161 -22.20 -13.54 10.22
C ILE A 161 -22.34 -13.24 8.72
N PHE A 162 -21.27 -12.85 8.02
CA PHE A 162 -21.29 -12.70 6.56
C PHE A 162 -20.72 -13.93 5.84
N GLY A 163 -20.69 -15.10 6.48
CA GLY A 163 -20.10 -16.33 5.94
C GLY A 163 -20.67 -16.74 4.58
N ALA A 164 -19.78 -17.11 3.67
CA ALA A 164 -20.08 -17.32 2.25
C ALA A 164 -21.04 -18.49 1.91
N PHE A 165 -21.29 -19.41 2.86
CA PHE A 165 -22.15 -20.58 2.69
C PHE A 165 -23.36 -20.63 3.64
N SER A 166 -23.32 -19.91 4.76
CA SER A 166 -24.22 -20.09 5.91
C SER A 166 -24.49 -18.81 6.70
N GLY A 167 -23.93 -17.67 6.28
CA GLY A 167 -24.19 -16.37 6.87
C GLY A 167 -25.42 -15.66 6.28
N PHE A 168 -25.56 -14.40 6.66
CA PHE A 168 -26.58 -13.45 6.22
C PHE A 168 -25.96 -12.37 5.34
N ASP A 169 -26.81 -11.59 4.67
CA ASP A 169 -26.39 -10.43 3.86
C ASP A 169 -26.43 -9.12 4.67
N SER A 170 -27.09 -9.09 5.84
CA SER A 170 -27.09 -7.97 6.80
C SER A 170 -27.03 -8.46 8.26
N VAL A 171 -26.79 -7.52 9.21
CA VAL A 171 -26.82 -7.81 10.66
C VAL A 171 -28.25 -7.80 11.22
N ASP A 172 -29.15 -7.05 10.59
CA ASP A 172 -30.55 -6.91 10.99
C ASP A 172 -31.37 -8.16 10.60
N ASP A 173 -31.08 -8.81 9.47
CA ASP A 173 -31.65 -10.12 9.14
C ASP A 173 -31.18 -11.22 10.12
N CYS A 174 -29.97 -11.05 10.68
CA CYS A 174 -29.33 -12.01 11.57
C CYS A 174 -29.90 -11.96 12.99
N TYR A 175 -29.99 -10.77 13.60
CA TYR A 175 -30.42 -10.59 15.00
C TYR A 175 -31.77 -9.89 15.17
N GLN A 176 -32.45 -9.52 14.08
CA GLN A 176 -33.82 -9.00 14.10
C GLN A 176 -34.00 -7.81 15.06
N ASP A 177 -34.95 -7.84 16.00
CA ASP A 177 -35.12 -6.75 16.97
C ASP A 177 -34.00 -6.70 18.03
N MET A 178 -33.31 -7.82 18.24
CA MET A 178 -32.17 -7.97 19.16
C MET A 178 -30.85 -7.41 18.60
N THR A 179 -30.79 -6.99 17.32
CA THR A 179 -29.63 -6.28 16.75
C THR A 179 -29.24 -5.04 17.56
N ARG A 180 -30.18 -4.46 18.34
CA ARG A 180 -29.94 -3.35 19.28
C ARG A 180 -28.95 -3.68 20.42
N HIS A 181 -28.61 -4.96 20.65
CA HIS A 181 -27.69 -5.41 21.68
C HIS A 181 -26.31 -5.86 21.14
N ILE A 182 -26.09 -5.78 19.82
CA ILE A 182 -24.84 -6.16 19.16
C ILE A 182 -24.00 -4.91 18.88
N HIS A 183 -22.72 -4.89 19.31
CA HIS A 183 -21.88 -3.70 19.16
C HIS A 183 -20.55 -3.87 18.38
N ALA A 184 -20.05 -5.08 18.02
CA ALA A 184 -18.71 -5.26 17.36
C ALA A 184 -18.51 -6.41 16.33
N ILE A 185 -17.47 -6.34 15.45
CA ILE A 185 -17.14 -7.20 14.24
C ILE A 185 -15.56 -7.21 13.90
N GLU A 186 -14.96 -7.98 12.93
CA GLU A 186 -13.47 -8.38 12.79
C GLU A 186 -12.74 -8.28 11.33
N THR A 187 -11.37 -8.05 11.08
CA THR A 187 -10.76 -7.37 9.80
C THR A 187 -9.34 -7.73 9.02
N GLY A 188 -8.62 -6.83 8.20
CA GLY A 188 -7.21 -6.93 7.49
C GLY A 188 -6.80 -6.40 5.98
N LEU A 189 -5.48 -6.29 5.43
CA LEU A 189 -4.88 -6.24 3.93
C LEU A 189 -3.36 -5.71 3.46
N SER A 190 -2.98 -5.21 2.19
CA SER A 190 -1.62 -5.17 1.38
C SER A 190 -1.00 -3.93 0.42
N CYS A 191 -0.08 -4.02 -0.68
CA CYS A 191 0.75 -2.91 -1.46
C CYS A 191 1.34 -2.95 -3.03
N TYR A 192 2.59 -2.43 -3.46
CA TYR A 192 3.31 -2.14 -4.84
C TYR A 192 4.92 -2.25 -4.97
N ASP A 193 5.70 -2.42 -6.09
CA ASP A 193 7.25 -2.58 -6.13
C ASP A 193 8.28 -1.39 -6.00
N GLU A 194 9.58 -1.72 -5.72
CA GLU A 194 10.73 -0.79 -5.52
C GLU A 194 11.26 0.03 -6.72
N LYS A 195 11.23 -0.52 -7.95
CA LYS A 195 11.85 0.15 -9.13
C LYS A 195 10.86 1.09 -9.81
N THR A 196 9.69 1.23 -9.21
CA THR A 196 8.64 2.13 -9.62
C THR A 196 8.81 3.49 -8.93
N GLU A 197 8.74 4.52 -9.75
CA GLU A 197 8.76 5.93 -9.34
C GLU A 197 7.34 6.51 -9.54
N VAL A 198 6.96 7.46 -8.70
CA VAL A 198 5.74 8.26 -8.89
C VAL A 198 6.13 9.67 -9.34
N LEU A 199 5.25 10.31 -10.11
CA LEU A 199 5.41 11.73 -10.44
C LEU A 199 4.87 12.57 -9.27
N THR A 200 5.67 13.51 -8.78
CA THR A 200 5.27 14.53 -7.80
C THR A 200 5.37 15.93 -8.39
N ASP A 201 4.85 16.95 -7.70
CA ASP A 201 5.00 18.36 -8.05
C ASP A 201 6.46 18.84 -8.10
N ASN A 202 7.35 18.13 -7.39
CA ASN A 202 8.79 18.33 -7.39
C ASN A 202 9.54 17.45 -8.42
N GLY A 203 8.80 16.76 -9.30
CA GLY A 203 9.34 15.85 -10.33
C GLY A 203 9.18 14.37 -9.94
N TRP A 204 9.87 13.49 -10.67
CA TRP A 204 9.82 12.05 -10.40
C TRP A 204 10.63 11.67 -9.15
N LYS A 205 10.03 10.82 -8.31
CA LYS A 205 10.63 10.26 -7.09
C LYS A 205 10.39 8.75 -7.03
N LYS A 206 11.34 7.96 -6.54
CA LYS A 206 11.04 6.56 -6.15
C LYS A 206 10.01 6.57 -5.02
N PHE A 207 9.21 5.51 -4.89
CA PHE A 207 8.32 5.40 -3.73
C PHE A 207 9.06 5.49 -2.37
N SER A 208 10.34 5.10 -2.33
CA SER A 208 11.22 5.25 -1.16
C SER A 208 11.63 6.69 -0.81
N GLU A 209 11.31 7.68 -1.64
CA GLU A 209 11.80 9.07 -1.56
C GLU A 209 10.65 10.09 -1.32
N ILE A 210 9.41 9.60 -1.23
CA ILE A 210 8.19 10.39 -1.04
C ILE A 210 8.05 10.77 0.43
N ARG A 211 7.59 12.00 0.68
CA ARG A 211 7.20 12.52 2.00
C ARG A 211 5.74 12.98 1.97
N TYR A 212 5.10 13.10 3.13
CA TYR A 212 3.73 13.61 3.24
C TYR A 212 3.54 15.05 2.71
N SER A 213 4.63 15.79 2.52
CA SER A 213 4.67 17.13 1.91
C SER A 213 4.77 17.14 0.38
N ASP A 214 5.08 16.02 -0.27
CA ASP A 214 5.15 15.93 -1.74
C ASP A 214 3.73 15.80 -2.32
N LYS A 215 3.39 16.55 -3.36
CA LYS A 215 2.08 16.37 -4.01
C LYS A 215 2.20 15.36 -5.13
N ILE A 216 1.48 14.25 -5.03
CA ILE A 216 1.49 13.16 -6.01
C ILE A 216 0.60 13.53 -7.20
N CYS A 217 1.06 13.23 -8.40
CA CYS A 217 0.28 13.36 -9.63
C CYS A 217 -0.85 12.32 -9.65
N THR A 218 -2.10 12.76 -9.63
CA THR A 218 -3.30 11.92 -9.63
C THR A 218 -4.19 12.20 -10.84
N LEU A 219 -5.09 11.25 -11.14
CA LEU A 219 -6.07 11.39 -12.23
C LEU A 219 -7.47 11.35 -11.67
N ASN A 220 -8.26 12.37 -11.98
CA ASN A 220 -9.68 12.41 -11.66
C ASN A 220 -10.49 11.67 -12.74
N LEU A 221 -10.95 10.45 -12.43
CA LEU A 221 -11.66 9.60 -13.39
C LEU A 221 -13.03 10.15 -13.85
N LYS A 222 -13.58 11.17 -13.19
CA LYS A 222 -14.84 11.82 -13.61
C LYS A 222 -14.62 12.95 -14.63
N THR A 223 -13.50 13.68 -14.53
CA THR A 223 -13.22 14.88 -15.34
C THR A 223 -12.06 14.71 -16.33
N ASP A 224 -11.38 13.56 -16.28
CA ASP A 224 -10.09 13.26 -16.92
C ASP A 224 -8.95 14.23 -16.55
N GLN A 225 -9.12 15.06 -15.51
CA GLN A 225 -8.12 16.07 -15.13
C GLN A 225 -6.95 15.48 -14.35
N ILE A 226 -5.78 16.07 -14.59
CA ILE A 226 -4.53 15.78 -13.88
C ILE A 226 -4.43 16.72 -12.68
N GLU A 227 -4.42 16.15 -11.49
CA GLU A 227 -4.35 16.86 -10.22
C GLU A 227 -3.03 16.55 -9.50
N PHE A 228 -2.66 17.40 -8.52
CA PHE A 228 -1.52 17.16 -7.64
C PHE A 228 -2.01 17.21 -6.18
N GLN A 229 -2.14 16.03 -5.57
CA GLN A 229 -2.77 15.83 -4.25
C GLN A 229 -1.74 15.36 -3.23
N ASN A 230 -1.85 15.80 -1.98
CA ASN A 230 -1.03 15.24 -0.89
C ASN A 230 -1.35 13.74 -0.75
N PRO A 231 -0.35 12.88 -0.48
CA PRO A 231 -0.63 11.51 -0.05
C PRO A 231 -1.23 11.57 1.36
N ILE A 232 -2.26 10.77 1.60
CA ILE A 232 -2.87 10.69 2.94
C ILE A 232 -2.43 9.41 3.69
N GLY A 233 -1.64 8.56 3.03
CA GLY A 233 -0.88 7.43 3.57
C GLY A 233 0.28 7.04 2.63
N ILE A 234 1.47 6.83 3.20
CA ILE A 234 2.67 6.33 2.52
C ILE A 234 3.06 5.00 3.15
N PHE A 235 3.11 3.95 2.33
CA PHE A 235 3.41 2.60 2.75
C PHE A 235 4.75 2.15 2.14
N LYS A 236 5.47 1.31 2.89
CA LYS A 236 6.76 0.73 2.53
C LYS A 236 6.81 -0.61 3.23
N TYR A 237 6.80 -1.72 2.50
CA TYR A 237 6.98 -3.04 3.11
C TYR A 237 7.87 -4.00 2.34
N LYS A 238 8.03 -5.26 2.78
CA LYS A 238 8.92 -6.25 2.12
C LYS A 238 8.09 -7.33 1.47
N TYR A 239 8.40 -7.73 0.24
CA TYR A 239 7.55 -8.55 -0.62
C TYR A 239 8.38 -9.72 -1.20
N GLN A 240 8.36 -10.93 -0.61
CA GLN A 240 8.84 -12.17 -1.25
C GLN A 240 7.71 -13.03 -1.84
N GLY A 241 7.85 -13.45 -3.09
CA GLY A 241 6.92 -14.32 -3.81
C GLY A 241 6.35 -13.63 -5.04
N LYS A 242 5.41 -14.26 -5.75
CA LYS A 242 4.96 -13.80 -7.07
C LYS A 242 4.54 -12.32 -7.10
N MET A 243 5.01 -11.61 -8.12
CA MET A 243 4.54 -10.30 -8.56
C MET A 243 4.14 -10.36 -10.03
N TYR A 244 3.13 -9.58 -10.39
CA TYR A 244 2.69 -9.43 -11.76
C TYR A 244 3.70 -8.57 -12.51
N ARG A 245 4.43 -9.16 -13.46
CA ARG A 245 5.37 -8.45 -14.33
C ARG A 245 4.81 -8.34 -15.73
N LEU A 246 4.54 -7.12 -16.18
CA LEU A 246 4.19 -6.82 -17.57
C LEU A 246 5.21 -5.86 -18.17
N LYS A 247 6.07 -6.38 -19.05
CA LYS A 247 7.11 -5.64 -19.77
C LYS A 247 6.95 -5.77 -21.29
N THR A 248 6.46 -4.71 -21.90
CA THR A 248 6.36 -4.50 -23.36
C THR A 248 7.25 -3.31 -23.76
N ARG A 249 7.28 -2.94 -25.05
CA ARG A 249 7.94 -1.69 -25.50
C ARG A 249 7.33 -0.40 -24.92
N LYS A 250 6.13 -0.45 -24.31
CA LYS A 250 5.38 0.72 -23.85
C LYS A 250 4.81 0.59 -22.43
N VAL A 251 4.89 -0.55 -21.77
CA VAL A 251 4.42 -0.76 -20.38
C VAL A 251 5.52 -1.53 -19.68
N ASP A 252 5.96 -1.06 -18.52
CA ASP A 252 6.79 -1.82 -17.57
C ASP A 252 6.08 -1.68 -16.22
N LEU A 253 5.54 -2.79 -15.75
CA LEU A 253 4.89 -2.93 -14.45
C LEU A 253 5.55 -4.08 -13.72
N PHE A 254 5.77 -3.88 -12.42
CA PHE A 254 6.02 -4.96 -11.48
C PHE A 254 5.28 -4.58 -10.21
N VAL A 255 4.25 -5.34 -9.87
CA VAL A 255 3.32 -5.00 -8.79
C VAL A 255 2.89 -6.28 -8.09
N THR A 256 2.33 -6.15 -6.89
CA THR A 256 1.74 -7.30 -6.19
C THR A 256 0.63 -7.92 -7.05
N PRO A 257 0.24 -9.19 -6.85
CA PRO A 257 -0.90 -9.75 -7.55
C PRO A 257 -2.13 -8.88 -7.33
N ASN A 258 -2.39 -8.48 -6.09
CA ASN A 258 -3.56 -7.71 -5.72
C ASN A 258 -3.61 -6.29 -6.28
N HIS A 259 -2.48 -5.69 -6.63
CA HIS A 259 -2.43 -4.30 -7.01
C HIS A 259 -3.39 -3.87 -8.14
N LYS A 260 -4.35 -2.98 -7.84
CA LYS A 260 -5.22 -2.29 -8.82
C LYS A 260 -4.47 -1.56 -9.96
N LEU A 261 -4.70 -1.95 -11.21
CA LEU A 261 -4.25 -1.27 -12.44
C LEU A 261 -5.41 -0.49 -13.10
N LEU A 262 -5.14 0.68 -13.70
CA LEU A 262 -6.18 1.43 -14.44
C LEU A 262 -6.27 0.98 -15.90
N VAL A 263 -7.32 0.23 -16.24
CA VAL A 263 -7.47 -0.42 -17.55
C VAL A 263 -8.88 -0.40 -18.13
N SER A 264 -8.95 -0.47 -19.47
CA SER A 264 -10.14 -0.81 -20.25
C SER A 264 -9.93 -2.14 -20.97
N PRO A 265 -10.97 -2.97 -21.20
CA PRO A 265 -10.94 -4.06 -22.19
C PRO A 265 -10.52 -3.57 -23.58
N CYS A 266 -9.92 -4.46 -24.38
CA CYS A 266 -9.62 -4.22 -25.80
C CYS A 266 -10.84 -4.46 -26.72
N ASP A 267 -11.98 -3.86 -26.43
CA ASP A 267 -13.08 -3.77 -27.40
C ASP A 267 -12.89 -2.52 -28.28
N PHE A 268 -12.71 -2.74 -29.58
CA PHE A 268 -12.53 -1.69 -30.58
C PHE A 268 -13.84 -1.30 -31.29
N ARG A 269 -14.93 -2.06 -31.09
CA ARG A 269 -16.28 -1.77 -31.61
C ARG A 269 -17.11 -1.02 -30.58
N ASN A 270 -17.03 -1.38 -29.30
CA ASN A 270 -17.73 -0.75 -28.18
C ASN A 270 -16.74 -0.38 -27.05
N PRO A 271 -16.00 0.74 -27.19
CA PRO A 271 -14.97 1.13 -26.21
C PRO A 271 -15.57 1.41 -24.83
N LYS A 272 -15.16 0.62 -23.84
CA LYS A 272 -15.60 0.78 -22.45
C LYS A 272 -14.80 1.86 -21.70
N PRO A 273 -15.35 2.48 -20.63
CA PRO A 273 -14.58 3.37 -19.78
C PRO A 273 -13.43 2.64 -19.07
N PHE A 274 -12.44 3.41 -18.61
CA PHE A 274 -11.36 2.88 -17.78
C PHE A 274 -11.87 2.56 -16.37
N SER A 275 -11.37 1.47 -15.81
CA SER A 275 -11.74 0.91 -14.50
C SER A 275 -10.49 0.46 -13.76
N LEU A 276 -10.49 0.55 -12.43
CA LEU A 276 -9.44 -0.09 -11.62
C LEU A 276 -9.73 -1.59 -11.56
N LYS A 277 -8.78 -2.41 -12.02
CA LYS A 277 -8.83 -3.87 -11.98
C LYS A 277 -7.44 -4.40 -11.68
N GLU A 278 -7.38 -5.44 -10.88
CA GLU A 278 -6.14 -5.85 -10.25
C GLU A 278 -5.21 -6.58 -11.20
N ALA A 279 -3.91 -6.46 -10.92
CA ALA A 279 -2.85 -7.05 -11.73
C ALA A 279 -3.04 -8.56 -11.93
N ARG A 280 -3.49 -9.25 -10.87
CA ARG A 280 -3.87 -10.66 -10.86
C ARG A 280 -4.97 -10.95 -11.88
N PHE A 281 -6.13 -10.32 -11.79
CA PHE A 281 -7.23 -10.47 -12.77
C PHE A 281 -6.84 -10.24 -14.23
N LEU A 282 -5.74 -9.56 -14.49
CA LEU A 282 -5.36 -9.04 -15.80
C LEU A 282 -4.30 -9.89 -16.52
N PHE A 283 -3.71 -10.90 -15.87
CA PHE A 283 -2.77 -11.80 -16.53
C PHE A 283 -3.37 -12.48 -17.78
N ASN A 284 -2.57 -12.55 -18.85
CA ASN A 284 -2.91 -13.16 -20.14
C ASN A 284 -4.20 -12.63 -20.81
N LYS A 285 -4.74 -11.48 -20.37
CA LYS A 285 -5.98 -10.88 -20.90
C LYS A 285 -5.71 -9.60 -21.68
N SER A 286 -6.55 -9.35 -22.69
CA SER A 286 -6.44 -8.21 -23.61
C SER A 286 -6.93 -6.90 -22.96
N LYS A 287 -6.01 -5.96 -22.77
CA LYS A 287 -6.22 -4.75 -21.94
C LYS A 287 -5.55 -3.49 -22.51
N ILE A 288 -6.19 -2.34 -22.32
CA ILE A 288 -5.67 -1.01 -22.69
C ILE A 288 -5.35 -0.26 -21.40
N PHE A 289 -4.12 0.26 -21.28
CA PHE A 289 -3.71 1.15 -20.18
C PHE A 289 -3.91 2.63 -20.55
N LYS A 290 -4.42 3.44 -19.62
CA LYS A 290 -4.47 4.90 -19.76
C LYS A 290 -3.12 5.54 -19.42
N LYS A 291 -2.77 6.63 -20.11
CA LYS A 291 -1.46 7.32 -19.98
C LYS A 291 -1.48 8.83 -20.21
N ASP A 292 -2.64 9.35 -20.52
CA ASP A 292 -2.95 10.76 -20.77
C ASP A 292 -3.92 11.27 -19.72
N GLY A 293 -4.16 12.57 -19.75
CA GLY A 293 -5.16 13.28 -18.97
C GLY A 293 -5.20 14.73 -19.45
N THR A 294 -6.12 15.51 -18.89
CA THR A 294 -6.31 16.92 -19.21
C THR A 294 -5.54 17.80 -18.22
N TRP A 295 -4.71 18.70 -18.73
CA TRP A 295 -3.93 19.64 -17.92
C TRP A 295 -4.27 21.09 -18.27
N THR A 296 -4.85 21.82 -17.32
CA THR A 296 -5.26 23.21 -17.48
C THR A 296 -4.05 24.16 -17.43
N GLY A 297 -3.26 24.07 -16.36
CA GLY A 297 -2.06 24.87 -16.10
C GLY A 297 -2.28 26.40 -16.03
N LYS A 298 -1.19 27.15 -15.79
CA LYS A 298 -1.21 28.61 -15.70
C LYS A 298 -1.08 29.28 -17.07
N LYS A 299 -2.01 30.17 -17.43
CA LYS A 299 -1.88 31.06 -18.60
C LYS A 299 -1.19 32.36 -18.20
N VAL A 300 -0.08 32.70 -18.85
CA VAL A 300 0.62 33.99 -18.68
C VAL A 300 0.80 34.70 -20.03
N LYS A 301 1.06 36.01 -20.02
CA LYS A 301 1.33 36.79 -21.26
C LYS A 301 2.82 37.08 -21.49
N TYR A 302 3.60 37.23 -20.43
CA TYR A 302 5.02 37.62 -20.47
C TYR A 302 5.86 36.73 -19.56
N PHE A 303 7.14 36.60 -19.91
CA PHE A 303 8.22 36.17 -19.03
C PHE A 303 9.01 37.40 -18.56
N THR A 304 9.45 37.41 -17.30
CA THR A 304 10.28 38.48 -16.73
C THR A 304 11.67 37.93 -16.40
N LEU A 305 12.69 38.45 -17.06
CA LEU A 305 14.09 38.22 -16.75
C LEU A 305 14.46 39.08 -15.53
N PRO A 306 14.87 38.49 -14.38
CA PRO A 306 15.01 39.23 -13.13
C PRO A 306 16.15 40.26 -13.16
N SER A 307 16.03 41.31 -12.35
CA SER A 307 17.09 42.28 -12.11
C SER A 307 18.33 41.65 -11.48
N VAL A 308 19.52 42.16 -11.77
CA VAL A 308 20.78 41.65 -11.20
C VAL A 308 21.72 42.78 -10.77
N LYS A 309 22.41 42.61 -9.63
CA LYS A 309 23.49 43.50 -9.18
C LYS A 309 24.80 43.07 -9.85
N VAL A 310 25.43 43.96 -10.61
CA VAL A 310 26.71 43.71 -11.30
C VAL A 310 27.80 44.47 -10.55
N LYS A 311 28.93 43.83 -10.22
CA LYS A 311 30.12 44.57 -9.73
C LYS A 311 30.56 45.56 -10.81
N HIS A 312 30.73 46.82 -10.44
CA HIS A 312 31.07 47.91 -11.35
C HIS A 312 32.07 48.86 -10.69
N GLY A 313 33.17 49.13 -11.37
CA GLY A 313 34.30 49.87 -10.81
C GLY A 313 35.53 49.83 -11.70
N ASN A 314 36.57 50.53 -11.26
CA ASN A 314 37.90 50.56 -11.85
C ASN A 314 38.95 50.29 -10.74
N ARG A 315 40.23 50.61 -10.95
CA ARG A 315 41.28 50.39 -9.93
C ARG A 315 41.14 51.29 -8.68
N TYR A 316 40.34 52.35 -8.75
CA TYR A 316 40.24 53.41 -7.74
C TYR A 316 38.85 53.50 -7.06
N TYR A 317 37.84 52.84 -7.62
CA TYR A 317 36.48 52.77 -7.08
C TYR A 317 35.86 51.40 -7.35
N SER A 318 35.17 50.83 -6.36
CA SER A 318 34.39 49.60 -6.53
C SER A 318 33.00 49.74 -5.93
N GLY A 319 31.97 49.44 -6.72
CA GLY A 319 30.57 49.46 -6.31
C GLY A 319 29.72 48.47 -7.11
N PHE A 320 28.41 48.72 -7.18
CA PHE A 320 27.46 47.84 -7.86
C PHE A 320 26.50 48.63 -8.75
N ARG A 321 26.28 48.14 -9.98
CA ARG A 321 25.26 48.64 -10.91
C ARG A 321 24.10 47.66 -10.95
N ASN A 322 22.89 48.13 -10.67
CA ASN A 322 21.67 47.32 -10.79
C ASN A 322 21.18 47.34 -12.25
N MET A 323 21.14 46.17 -12.90
CA MET A 323 20.39 46.01 -14.16
C MET A 323 18.92 45.76 -13.82
N ARG A 324 18.01 46.57 -14.37
CA ARG A 324 16.55 46.42 -14.20
C ARG A 324 16.05 45.14 -14.87
N GLU A 325 14.87 44.66 -14.48
CA GLU A 325 14.22 43.53 -15.14
C GLU A 325 13.93 43.79 -16.63
N LYS A 326 13.85 42.73 -17.44
CA LYS A 326 13.44 42.78 -18.85
C LYS A 326 12.23 41.88 -19.06
N ARG A 327 11.21 42.35 -19.78
CA ARG A 327 9.97 41.58 -20.02
C ARG A 327 9.89 41.16 -21.49
N PHE A 328 9.64 39.88 -21.74
CA PHE A 328 9.54 39.29 -23.09
C PHE A 328 8.18 38.60 -23.27
N PRO A 329 7.56 38.61 -24.47
CA PRO A 329 6.34 37.83 -24.72
C PRO A 329 6.59 36.34 -24.46
N ILE A 330 5.70 35.67 -23.70
CA ILE A 330 5.99 34.31 -23.21
C ILE A 330 6.25 33.31 -24.33
N LYS A 331 5.49 33.37 -25.43
CA LYS A 331 5.68 32.45 -26.58
C LYS A 331 7.07 32.63 -27.19
N SER A 332 7.51 33.86 -27.44
CA SER A 332 8.86 34.17 -27.94
C SER A 332 9.95 33.70 -26.99
N TRP A 333 9.76 33.88 -25.67
CA TRP A 333 10.69 33.37 -24.66
C TRP A 333 10.77 31.84 -24.66
N LEU A 334 9.65 31.12 -24.72
CA LEU A 334 9.62 29.66 -24.75
C LEU A 334 10.21 29.09 -26.06
N LYS A 335 10.02 29.76 -27.21
CA LYS A 335 10.72 29.43 -28.45
C LYS A 335 12.24 29.48 -28.27
N PHE A 336 12.76 30.59 -27.74
CA PHE A 336 14.18 30.75 -27.46
C PHE A 336 14.68 29.74 -26.42
N PHE A 337 13.95 29.54 -25.32
CA PHE A 337 14.36 28.67 -24.22
C PHE A 337 14.37 27.19 -24.64
N GLY A 338 13.43 26.74 -25.49
CA GLY A 338 13.45 25.40 -26.08
C GLY A 338 14.70 25.18 -26.96
N LEU A 339 14.99 26.13 -27.84
CA LEU A 339 16.20 26.10 -28.68
C LEU A 339 17.50 26.18 -27.87
N TRP A 340 17.51 26.94 -26.77
CA TRP A 340 18.66 27.02 -25.86
C TRP A 340 18.80 25.73 -25.01
N LEU A 341 17.70 25.09 -24.60
CA LEU A 341 17.73 23.81 -23.91
C LEU A 341 18.30 22.68 -24.78
N ALA A 342 18.03 22.70 -26.08
CA ALA A 342 18.75 21.88 -27.05
C ALA A 342 20.21 22.37 -27.20
N GLU A 343 20.40 23.44 -27.98
CA GLU A 343 21.67 23.78 -28.64
C GLU A 343 22.50 24.85 -27.90
N GLY A 344 22.00 25.34 -26.77
CA GLY A 344 22.61 26.44 -26.02
C GLY A 344 23.64 26.04 -24.98
N TRP A 345 24.55 26.97 -24.66
CA TRP A 345 25.42 26.91 -23.48
C TRP A 345 25.83 28.31 -23.01
N THR A 346 26.44 28.40 -21.83
CA THR A 346 27.04 29.62 -21.28
C THR A 346 28.53 29.44 -21.07
N ASN A 347 29.34 30.46 -21.33
CA ASN A 347 30.79 30.43 -21.05
C ASN A 347 31.30 31.79 -20.53
N GLN A 348 32.24 31.76 -19.59
CA GLN A 348 32.96 32.94 -19.13
C GLN A 348 34.34 32.98 -19.81
N GLY A 349 34.61 34.03 -20.59
CA GLY A 349 35.89 34.22 -21.27
C GLY A 349 37.00 34.61 -20.29
N LYS A 350 38.27 34.35 -20.68
CA LYS A 350 39.46 34.66 -19.87
C LYS A 350 39.50 36.13 -19.38
N ASN A 351 38.98 37.05 -20.19
CA ASN A 351 38.95 38.49 -19.91
C ASN A 351 37.65 38.93 -19.18
N GLY A 352 36.95 38.01 -18.52
CA GLY A 352 35.68 38.29 -17.83
C GLY A 352 34.44 38.35 -18.73
N GLU A 353 34.54 38.00 -20.02
CA GLU A 353 33.41 38.08 -20.95
C GLU A 353 32.29 37.09 -20.63
N TYR A 354 31.05 37.58 -20.48
CA TYR A 354 29.88 36.75 -20.19
C TYR A 354 29.13 36.38 -21.47
N ASN A 355 29.33 35.14 -21.95
CA ASN A 355 28.85 34.69 -23.26
C ASN A 355 27.70 33.69 -23.13
N VAL A 356 26.58 33.99 -23.81
CA VAL A 356 25.50 33.04 -24.10
C VAL A 356 25.66 32.60 -25.55
N CYS A 357 25.75 31.30 -25.80
CA CYS A 357 25.97 30.73 -27.12
C CYS A 357 24.85 29.75 -27.51
N LEU A 358 24.61 29.60 -28.81
CA LEU A 358 23.85 28.50 -29.42
C LEU A 358 24.58 28.05 -30.70
N ALA A 359 24.43 26.81 -31.12
CA ALA A 359 24.99 26.34 -32.39
C ALA A 359 24.08 25.32 -33.08
N ASN A 360 23.91 25.40 -34.39
CA ASN A 360 23.19 24.35 -35.15
C ASN A 360 23.72 24.30 -36.59
N ARG A 361 23.58 23.14 -37.26
CA ARG A 361 24.04 22.95 -38.65
C ARG A 361 23.01 23.34 -39.72
N ASN A 362 21.74 23.46 -39.35
CA ASN A 362 20.66 23.93 -40.21
C ASN A 362 20.67 25.47 -40.29
N PRO A 363 20.93 26.07 -41.47
CA PRO A 363 20.96 27.53 -41.62
C PRO A 363 19.63 28.21 -41.28
N ALA A 364 18.48 27.57 -41.53
CA ALA A 364 17.17 28.13 -41.23
C ALA A 364 16.94 28.27 -39.72
N LEU A 365 17.24 27.22 -38.95
CA LEU A 365 17.11 27.24 -37.50
C LEU A 365 18.10 28.23 -36.85
N LEU A 366 19.32 28.30 -37.40
CA LEU A 366 20.32 29.28 -36.98
C LEU A 366 19.85 30.73 -37.25
N SER A 367 19.16 30.96 -38.37
CA SER A 367 18.53 32.25 -38.67
C SER A 367 17.40 32.60 -37.69
N GLU A 368 16.55 31.63 -37.33
CA GLU A 368 15.49 31.87 -36.34
C GLU A 368 16.04 32.14 -34.94
N MET A 369 17.07 31.40 -34.48
CA MET A 369 17.80 31.69 -33.24
C MET A 369 18.34 33.13 -33.24
N LYS A 370 18.91 33.58 -34.36
CA LYS A 370 19.45 34.93 -34.55
C LYS A 370 18.36 35.99 -34.45
N GLN A 371 17.20 35.76 -35.08
CA GLN A 371 16.09 36.70 -35.08
C GLN A 371 15.38 36.77 -33.73
N LEU A 372 15.19 35.65 -33.02
CA LEU A 372 14.65 35.63 -31.66
C LEU A 372 15.50 36.48 -30.70
N LEU A 373 16.83 36.34 -30.75
CA LEU A 373 17.74 37.13 -29.92
C LEU A 373 17.78 38.61 -30.31
N LYS A 374 17.72 38.94 -31.61
CA LYS A 374 17.55 40.34 -32.07
C LYS A 374 16.25 40.95 -31.58
N ASN A 375 15.14 40.21 -31.64
CA ASN A 375 13.81 40.66 -31.19
C ASN A 375 13.74 40.91 -29.66
N PHE A 376 14.69 40.39 -28.89
CA PHE A 376 14.86 40.72 -27.46
C PHE A 376 15.81 41.91 -27.21
N GLY A 377 16.31 42.57 -28.25
CA GLY A 377 17.23 43.71 -28.16
C GLY A 377 18.70 43.35 -27.93
N TYR A 378 19.12 42.10 -28.18
CA TYR A 378 20.52 41.69 -28.01
C TYR A 378 21.36 41.89 -29.28
N SER A 379 22.61 42.34 -29.12
CA SER A 379 23.62 42.31 -30.17
C SER A 379 24.09 40.86 -30.42
N VAL A 380 23.78 40.33 -31.60
CA VAL A 380 24.00 38.91 -31.95
C VAL A 380 25.19 38.77 -32.89
N TYR A 381 26.28 38.18 -32.38
CA TYR A 381 27.46 37.81 -33.16
C TYR A 381 27.31 36.39 -33.70
N GLN A 382 27.86 36.12 -34.89
CA GLN A 382 27.82 34.80 -35.52
C GLN A 382 29.22 34.42 -36.02
N THR A 383 29.61 33.15 -35.87
CA THR A 383 30.88 32.62 -36.36
C THR A 383 30.67 31.19 -36.84
N ARG A 384 30.74 30.97 -38.16
CA ARG A 384 30.31 29.71 -38.80
C ARG A 384 28.90 29.34 -38.33
N ASN A 385 28.78 28.19 -37.67
CA ASN A 385 27.53 27.57 -37.21
C ASN A 385 27.17 27.94 -35.75
N VAL A 386 27.89 28.90 -35.14
CA VAL A 386 27.71 29.32 -33.74
C VAL A 386 27.19 30.76 -33.70
N ILE A 387 26.20 30.99 -32.85
CA ILE A 387 25.68 32.30 -32.45
C ILE A 387 26.16 32.60 -31.02
N ARG A 388 26.44 33.89 -30.75
CA ARG A 388 26.91 34.40 -29.46
C ARG A 388 26.26 35.74 -29.12
N VAL A 389 25.79 35.88 -27.89
CA VAL A 389 25.35 37.12 -27.26
C VAL A 389 26.21 37.38 -26.03
N ARG A 390 26.59 38.65 -25.82
CA ARG A 390 27.32 39.13 -24.64
C ARG A 390 26.41 40.01 -23.80
N ASP A 391 25.66 39.42 -22.87
CA ASP A 391 24.82 40.13 -21.89
C ASP A 391 24.91 39.44 -20.53
N TYR A 392 25.27 40.18 -19.48
CA TYR A 392 25.48 39.63 -18.15
C TYR A 392 24.20 39.12 -17.50
N GLN A 393 23.05 39.77 -17.72
CA GLN A 393 21.79 39.41 -17.10
C GLN A 393 21.22 38.11 -17.70
N LEU A 394 21.28 37.98 -19.03
CA LEU A 394 20.91 36.75 -19.73
C LEU A 394 21.87 35.60 -19.38
N PHE A 395 23.18 35.86 -19.33
CA PHE A 395 24.17 34.88 -18.86
C PHE A 395 23.91 34.47 -17.40
N HIS A 396 23.66 35.43 -16.51
CA HIS A 396 23.42 35.19 -15.08
C HIS A 396 22.15 34.38 -14.85
N TYR A 397 21.11 34.59 -15.66
CA TYR A 397 19.90 33.75 -15.61
C TYR A 397 20.15 32.36 -16.22
N LEU A 398 20.78 32.26 -17.38
CA LEU A 398 20.92 30.97 -18.08
C LEU A 398 21.96 30.03 -17.44
N ARG A 399 23.02 30.56 -16.81
CA ARG A 399 24.03 29.73 -16.12
C ARG A 399 23.47 28.87 -14.99
N GLN A 400 22.32 29.22 -14.41
CA GLN A 400 21.69 28.45 -13.34
C GLN A 400 21.16 27.09 -13.80
N PHE A 401 20.95 26.91 -15.12
CA PHE A 401 20.58 25.63 -15.74
C PHE A 401 21.82 24.83 -16.17
N GLY A 402 23.04 25.27 -15.83
CA GLY A 402 24.28 24.57 -16.09
C GLY A 402 24.59 24.31 -17.57
N ASN A 403 25.28 23.21 -17.85
CA ASN A 403 25.67 22.79 -19.20
C ASN A 403 24.85 21.56 -19.66
N SER A 404 25.15 21.02 -20.84
CA SER A 404 24.45 19.86 -21.44
C SER A 404 24.05 18.72 -20.47
N PRO A 405 24.90 18.22 -19.54
CA PRO A 405 24.51 17.17 -18.61
C PRO A 405 23.70 17.65 -17.40
N ASP A 406 23.58 18.97 -17.18
CA ASP A 406 22.98 19.58 -16.00
C ASP A 406 21.61 20.25 -16.28
N LYS A 407 21.30 20.51 -17.57
CA LYS A 407 20.09 21.24 -18.03
C LYS A 407 18.80 20.71 -17.42
N PHE A 408 17.83 21.61 -17.18
CA PHE A 408 16.50 21.29 -16.66
C PHE A 408 15.47 22.37 -17.03
N ILE A 409 14.19 22.06 -16.86
CA ILE A 409 13.07 22.99 -17.04
C ILE A 409 12.57 23.44 -15.66
N PRO A 410 12.57 24.75 -15.32
CA PRO A 410 12.14 25.21 -14.01
C PRO A 410 10.62 25.02 -13.79
N SER A 411 10.23 24.76 -12.55
CA SER A 411 8.85 24.40 -12.18
C SER A 411 7.81 25.43 -12.59
N ASP A 412 8.14 26.74 -12.61
CA ASP A 412 7.24 27.78 -13.11
C ASP A 412 6.85 27.55 -14.58
N ILE A 413 7.84 27.21 -15.42
CA ILE A 413 7.60 26.86 -16.82
C ILE A 413 6.82 25.55 -16.91
N LYS A 414 7.15 24.53 -16.10
CA LYS A 414 6.38 23.26 -16.05
C LYS A 414 4.96 23.41 -15.49
N SER A 415 4.63 24.54 -14.86
CA SER A 415 3.29 24.85 -14.34
C SER A 415 2.37 25.53 -15.38
N LEU A 416 2.90 25.90 -16.55
CA LEU A 416 2.14 26.60 -17.58
C LEU A 416 1.05 25.73 -18.22
N SER A 417 0.09 26.39 -18.85
CA SER A 417 -0.98 25.75 -19.63
C SER A 417 -0.45 24.98 -20.83
N LYS A 418 -1.17 23.93 -21.23
CA LYS A 418 -0.87 23.09 -22.40
C LYS A 418 -0.39 23.90 -23.62
N ASP A 419 -1.16 24.92 -24.05
CA ASP A 419 -0.90 25.76 -25.23
C ASP A 419 0.46 26.49 -25.21
N LEU A 420 1.10 26.62 -24.05
CA LEU A 420 2.43 27.22 -23.86
C LEU A 420 3.52 26.15 -23.77
N LEU A 421 3.21 25.02 -23.11
CA LEU A 421 4.10 23.87 -23.04
C LEU A 421 4.34 23.22 -24.41
N GLU A 422 3.33 23.22 -25.28
CA GLU A 422 3.47 22.76 -26.68
C GLU A 422 4.48 23.62 -27.45
N VAL A 423 4.44 24.96 -27.32
CA VAL A 423 5.41 25.87 -27.97
C VAL A 423 6.85 25.60 -27.50
N LEU A 424 7.06 25.37 -26.19
CA LEU A 424 8.36 25.00 -25.66
C LEU A 424 8.85 23.66 -26.21
N PHE A 425 7.97 22.67 -26.23
CA PHE A 425 8.25 21.31 -26.68
C PHE A 425 8.60 21.26 -28.17
N GLU A 426 7.81 21.91 -29.03
CA GLU A 426 8.07 22.00 -30.47
C GLU A 426 9.44 22.61 -30.76
N TYR A 427 9.81 23.67 -30.06
CA TYR A 427 11.08 24.37 -30.28
C TYR A 427 12.30 23.64 -29.74
N TYR A 428 12.16 22.88 -28.65
CA TYR A 428 13.18 21.93 -28.23
C TYR A 428 13.37 20.81 -29.28
N ILE A 429 12.27 20.27 -29.79
CA ILE A 429 12.25 19.22 -30.83
C ILE A 429 12.85 19.70 -32.16
N GLN A 430 12.75 20.99 -32.51
CA GLN A 430 13.41 21.51 -33.71
C GLN A 430 14.95 21.56 -33.60
N GLY A 431 15.49 21.62 -32.39
CA GLY A 431 16.93 21.53 -32.12
C GLY A 431 17.44 20.09 -32.03
N ASP A 432 17.01 19.37 -30.98
CA ASP A 432 17.58 18.06 -30.58
C ASP A 432 16.70 16.85 -30.97
N GLY A 433 15.63 17.09 -31.75
CA GLY A 433 14.63 16.10 -32.10
C GLY A 433 14.95 15.32 -33.37
N HIS A 434 14.59 14.03 -33.36
CA HIS A 434 14.72 13.11 -34.47
C HIS A 434 13.36 12.48 -34.83
N VAL A 435 12.92 12.73 -36.07
CA VAL A 435 11.70 12.18 -36.67
C VAL A 435 12.03 10.93 -37.47
N TYR A 436 11.33 9.82 -37.22
CA TYR A 436 11.70 8.50 -37.75
C TYR A 436 10.51 7.61 -38.15
N GLY A 437 10.85 6.49 -38.80
CA GLY A 437 9.91 5.50 -39.34
C GLY A 437 9.33 5.89 -40.70
N ARG A 438 8.91 4.89 -41.50
CA ARG A 438 8.45 5.08 -42.90
C ARG A 438 7.42 6.20 -43.07
N ASN A 439 6.50 6.35 -42.11
CA ASN A 439 5.40 7.31 -42.19
C ASN A 439 5.70 8.64 -41.47
N ARG A 440 6.97 8.91 -41.07
CA ARG A 440 7.43 10.09 -40.31
C ARG A 440 6.61 10.42 -39.03
N LYS A 441 5.98 9.39 -38.43
CA LYS A 441 5.12 9.51 -37.22
C LYS A 441 5.83 9.14 -35.91
N GLY A 442 7.06 8.63 -35.96
CA GLY A 442 7.91 8.45 -34.79
C GLY A 442 8.63 9.75 -34.44
N LEU A 443 8.68 10.09 -33.16
CA LEU A 443 9.38 11.27 -32.66
C LEU A 443 10.19 10.89 -31.41
N SER A 444 11.44 11.35 -31.36
CA SER A 444 12.33 11.19 -30.22
C SER A 444 13.29 12.37 -30.08
N ALA A 445 14.00 12.49 -28.97
CA ALA A 445 15.10 13.43 -28.76
C ALA A 445 16.20 12.77 -27.93
N CYS A 446 17.43 13.24 -28.06
CA CYS A 446 18.54 12.80 -27.21
C CYS A 446 18.80 13.82 -26.09
N THR A 447 19.37 13.39 -24.96
CA THR A 447 19.93 14.31 -23.95
C THR A 447 20.95 13.60 -23.06
N SER A 448 21.93 14.34 -22.54
CA SER A 448 22.85 13.83 -21.50
C SER A 448 22.40 14.17 -20.07
N SER A 449 21.42 15.09 -19.91
CA SER A 449 20.85 15.43 -18.60
C SER A 449 19.74 14.46 -18.21
N THR A 450 19.88 13.85 -17.03
CA THR A 450 18.84 13.04 -16.39
C THR A 450 17.63 13.88 -15.96
N ARG A 451 17.84 15.15 -15.60
CA ARG A 451 16.76 16.05 -15.16
C ARG A 451 15.94 16.55 -16.35
N LEU A 452 16.57 17.00 -17.43
CA LEU A 452 15.87 17.38 -18.67
C LEU A 452 15.09 16.20 -19.28
N ARG A 453 15.66 14.99 -19.26
CA ARG A 453 14.98 13.74 -19.65
C ARG A 453 13.65 13.54 -18.91
N ASP A 454 13.64 13.83 -17.61
CA ASP A 454 12.50 13.63 -16.72
C ASP A 454 11.49 14.77 -16.81
N ASP A 455 11.97 16.01 -16.93
CA ASP A 455 11.14 17.19 -17.22
C ASP A 455 10.41 17.02 -18.56
N LEU A 456 11.08 16.53 -19.62
CA LEU A 456 10.45 16.26 -20.92
C LEU A 456 9.36 15.18 -20.85
N GLN A 457 9.47 14.22 -19.92
CA GLN A 457 8.44 13.21 -19.68
C GLN A 457 7.23 13.78 -18.91
N GLU A 458 7.45 14.73 -18.01
CA GLU A 458 6.38 15.48 -17.35
C GLU A 458 5.65 16.43 -18.32
N ILE A 459 6.41 17.18 -19.15
CA ILE A 459 5.85 18.05 -20.19
C ILE A 459 5.01 17.25 -21.19
N ALA A 460 5.49 16.07 -21.61
CA ALA A 460 4.73 15.17 -22.48
C ALA A 460 3.33 14.87 -21.91
N LEU A 461 3.25 14.41 -20.65
CA LEU A 461 1.97 14.15 -19.98
C LEU A 461 1.07 15.40 -19.99
N LYS A 462 1.62 16.56 -19.66
CA LYS A 462 0.88 17.84 -19.57
C LYS A 462 0.41 18.40 -20.92
N ILE A 463 0.98 17.96 -22.04
CA ILE A 463 0.42 18.26 -23.39
C ILE A 463 -0.51 17.16 -23.91
N GLY A 464 -0.74 16.10 -23.12
CA GLY A 464 -1.66 15.00 -23.45
C GLY A 464 -1.03 13.85 -24.25
N ILE A 465 0.29 13.69 -24.21
CA ILE A 465 1.00 12.57 -24.86
C ILE A 465 1.84 11.77 -23.85
N SER A 466 2.02 10.48 -24.07
CA SER A 466 2.92 9.67 -23.25
C SER A 466 4.35 9.71 -23.80
N ALA A 467 5.36 9.80 -22.93
CA ALA A 467 6.76 9.64 -23.31
C ALA A 467 7.44 8.56 -22.47
N TYR A 468 8.39 7.82 -23.06
CA TYR A 468 9.28 6.91 -22.34
C TYR A 468 10.72 7.13 -22.80
N TYR A 469 11.71 6.81 -21.98
CA TYR A 469 13.12 6.92 -22.36
C TYR A 469 13.89 5.61 -22.26
N LYS A 470 15.09 5.59 -22.85
CA LYS A 470 16.09 4.52 -22.74
C LYS A 470 17.49 5.11 -22.65
N LEU A 471 18.42 4.36 -22.07
CA LEU A 471 19.86 4.63 -22.22
C LEU A 471 20.29 4.22 -23.63
N GLU A 472 20.80 5.17 -24.40
CA GLU A 472 21.28 4.99 -25.78
C GLU A 472 22.80 4.72 -25.80
N ARG A 473 23.57 5.43 -24.97
CA ARG A 473 25.02 5.21 -24.79
C ARG A 473 25.41 5.40 -23.34
N LYS A 474 26.26 4.51 -22.82
CA LYS A 474 26.79 4.59 -21.46
C LYS A 474 28.05 5.46 -21.42
N LYS A 475 28.28 6.15 -20.30
CA LYS A 475 29.56 6.79 -19.98
C LYS A 475 30.69 5.75 -20.12
N GLY A 476 31.77 6.15 -20.81
CA GLY A 476 32.92 5.31 -21.09
C GLY A 476 32.85 4.53 -22.40
N THR A 477 31.68 4.39 -23.06
CA THR A 477 31.58 3.72 -24.36
C THR A 477 32.53 4.37 -25.38
N LEU A 478 33.35 3.54 -26.03
CA LEU A 478 34.24 3.93 -27.11
C LEU A 478 33.48 3.91 -28.43
N THR A 479 33.65 4.94 -29.26
CA THR A 479 32.99 5.06 -30.57
C THR A 479 33.98 5.54 -31.64
N SER A 480 34.06 4.83 -32.76
CA SER A 480 34.82 5.23 -33.95
C SER A 480 33.88 5.91 -34.95
N PHE A 481 33.86 7.25 -34.96
CA PHE A 481 33.09 7.99 -35.96
C PHE A 481 33.84 8.01 -37.31
N ARG A 482 33.52 7.00 -38.14
CA ARG A 482 34.08 6.62 -39.46
C ARG A 482 35.34 5.74 -39.39
N PRO A 483 35.44 4.64 -40.16
CA PRO A 483 36.60 3.74 -40.14
C PRO A 483 37.94 4.41 -40.50
N TYR A 484 37.91 5.36 -41.46
CA TYR A 484 39.11 5.97 -42.04
C TYR A 484 39.89 6.95 -41.14
N LYS A 485 39.56 7.04 -39.84
CA LYS A 485 40.36 7.80 -38.86
C LYS A 485 40.40 7.02 -37.54
N ASN A 486 41.58 6.63 -37.09
CA ASN A 486 41.86 5.97 -35.79
C ASN A 486 41.62 6.89 -34.56
N ARG A 487 40.62 7.77 -34.62
CA ARG A 487 40.18 8.60 -33.50
C ARG A 487 39.03 7.90 -32.78
N VAL A 488 39.38 7.24 -31.67
CA VAL A 488 38.42 6.62 -30.76
C VAL A 488 37.87 7.70 -29.81
N TYR A 489 36.56 7.95 -29.86
CA TYR A 489 35.90 8.93 -28.99
C TYR A 489 35.28 8.21 -27.78
N LYS A 490 35.68 8.61 -26.57
CA LYS A 490 35.15 8.08 -25.30
C LYS A 490 33.97 8.93 -24.80
N GLN A 491 32.81 8.32 -24.66
CA GLN A 491 31.59 8.97 -24.19
C GLN A 491 31.76 9.51 -22.76
N ARG A 492 31.59 10.83 -22.54
CA ARG A 492 31.88 11.48 -21.23
C ARG A 492 30.76 11.34 -20.18
N TYR A 493 29.51 11.25 -20.62
CA TYR A 493 28.29 11.17 -19.80
C TYR A 493 27.33 10.13 -20.39
N ASP A 494 26.39 9.60 -19.59
CA ASP A 494 25.30 8.79 -20.13
C ASP A 494 24.43 9.60 -21.11
N SER A 495 23.89 8.95 -22.13
CA SER A 495 23.09 9.58 -23.19
C SER A 495 21.75 8.86 -23.27
N TRP A 496 20.66 9.62 -23.13
CA TRP A 496 19.29 9.10 -23.02
C TRP A 496 18.49 9.47 -24.27
N GLN A 497 17.81 8.50 -24.87
CA GLN A 497 16.85 8.74 -25.95
C GLN A 497 15.43 8.74 -25.37
N VAL A 498 14.74 9.88 -25.47
CA VAL A 498 13.33 10.06 -25.08
C VAL A 498 12.45 9.87 -26.31
N TYR A 499 11.39 9.06 -26.21
CA TYR A 499 10.47 8.72 -27.30
C TYR A 499 9.06 9.21 -26.98
N PHE A 500 8.44 9.96 -27.91
CA PHE A 500 7.17 10.64 -27.71
C PHE A 500 6.02 9.94 -28.47
N ILE A 501 5.00 9.51 -27.74
CA ILE A 501 3.90 8.67 -28.25
C ILE A 501 2.67 9.53 -28.55
N ARG A 502 2.45 9.89 -29.82
CA ARG A 502 1.25 10.63 -30.29
C ARG A 502 -0.08 9.85 -30.28
N LYS A 503 -0.11 8.60 -29.77
CA LYS A 503 -1.32 7.76 -29.60
C LYS A 503 -1.19 6.93 -28.33
N ASN A 504 -1.84 7.39 -27.26
CA ASN A 504 -1.62 6.90 -25.90
C ASN A 504 -2.28 5.53 -25.61
N LYS A 505 -3.38 5.21 -26.30
CA LYS A 505 -4.10 3.93 -26.23
C LYS A 505 -3.15 2.76 -26.48
N THR A 506 -2.58 2.23 -25.40
CA THR A 506 -1.58 1.15 -25.43
C THR A 506 -2.31 -0.15 -25.17
N ALA A 507 -2.88 -0.72 -26.23
CA ALA A 507 -3.44 -2.06 -26.20
C ALA A 507 -2.32 -3.11 -26.00
N VAL A 508 -2.53 -3.99 -25.03
CA VAL A 508 -1.71 -5.15 -24.72
C VAL A 508 -2.56 -6.37 -25.05
N LEU A 509 -2.13 -7.13 -26.05
CA LEU A 509 -2.79 -8.36 -26.51
C LEU A 509 -1.83 -9.55 -26.34
N PRO A 510 -2.26 -10.71 -25.81
CA PRO A 510 -1.40 -11.88 -25.64
C PRO A 510 -0.70 -12.35 -26.92
N SER A 511 -1.38 -12.26 -28.07
CA SER A 511 -0.81 -12.57 -29.38
C SER A 511 0.32 -11.62 -29.79
N ILE A 512 0.21 -10.32 -29.44
CA ILE A 512 1.27 -9.32 -29.65
C ILE A 512 2.44 -9.57 -28.70
N ILE A 513 2.18 -9.95 -27.45
CA ILE A 513 3.22 -10.31 -26.48
C ILE A 513 4.08 -11.45 -27.01
N LYS A 514 3.46 -12.56 -27.42
CA LYS A 514 4.14 -13.72 -28.02
C LYS A 514 4.89 -13.32 -29.30
N LYS A 515 4.24 -12.61 -30.23
CA LYS A 515 4.83 -12.20 -31.53
C LYS A 515 6.09 -11.33 -31.43
N TYR A 516 6.22 -10.52 -30.39
CA TYR A 516 7.37 -9.61 -30.22
C TYR A 516 8.29 -9.98 -29.03
N ASN A 517 8.14 -11.20 -28.50
CA ASN A 517 8.89 -11.71 -27.35
C ASN A 517 8.89 -10.72 -26.16
N TYR A 518 7.72 -10.20 -25.82
CA TYR A 518 7.52 -9.37 -24.63
C TYR A 518 7.26 -10.27 -23.41
N THR A 519 7.49 -9.75 -22.22
CA THR A 519 7.30 -10.50 -20.97
C THR A 519 5.97 -10.13 -20.33
N GLU A 520 5.05 -11.07 -20.22
CA GLU A 520 3.98 -11.05 -19.22
C GLU A 520 4.13 -12.32 -18.39
N SER A 521 4.51 -12.19 -17.12
CA SER A 521 4.82 -13.35 -16.26
C SER A 521 4.66 -13.05 -14.77
N TRP A 522 4.34 -14.09 -14.01
CA TRP A 522 4.52 -14.12 -12.56
C TRP A 522 5.99 -14.35 -12.24
N VAL A 523 6.70 -13.30 -11.86
CA VAL A 523 8.10 -13.42 -11.41
C VAL A 523 8.09 -13.42 -9.89
N ASP A 524 8.87 -14.33 -9.29
CA ASP A 524 9.20 -14.29 -7.88
C ASP A 524 9.95 -12.99 -7.58
N PHE A 525 9.25 -12.00 -7.01
CA PHE A 525 9.90 -10.80 -6.51
C PHE A 525 10.40 -11.08 -5.11
N ASN A 526 11.50 -10.43 -4.76
CA ASN A 526 12.12 -10.61 -3.47
C ASN A 526 12.86 -9.35 -3.03
N GLY A 527 12.13 -8.39 -2.45
CA GLY A 527 12.66 -7.06 -2.18
C GLY A 527 11.68 -6.18 -1.42
N LEU A 528 11.84 -4.85 -1.49
CA LEU A 528 10.86 -3.93 -0.91
C LEU A 528 9.70 -3.66 -1.88
N VAL A 529 8.50 -3.66 -1.34
CA VAL A 529 7.35 -2.94 -1.85
C VAL A 529 7.18 -1.61 -1.12
N PHE A 530 6.33 -0.78 -1.69
CA PHE A 530 5.87 0.50 -1.24
C PHE A 530 4.40 0.62 -1.63
N CYS A 531 3.72 1.70 -1.31
CA CYS A 531 2.48 2.13 -1.94
C CYS A 531 2.29 3.59 -1.53
N VAL A 532 1.59 4.37 -2.34
CA VAL A 532 1.13 5.68 -1.90
C VAL A 532 -0.33 5.82 -2.28
N ALA A 533 -1.09 6.28 -1.29
CA ALA A 533 -2.51 6.40 -1.39
C ALA A 533 -2.89 7.90 -1.38
N VAL A 534 -3.84 8.25 -2.24
CA VAL A 534 -4.17 9.63 -2.66
C VAL A 534 -5.68 9.75 -2.89
N PRO A 535 -6.33 10.88 -2.59
CA PRO A 535 -7.79 11.02 -2.60
C PRO A 535 -8.50 10.40 -3.82
N ASN A 536 -8.02 10.67 -5.04
CA ASN A 536 -8.64 10.21 -6.30
C ASN A 536 -8.40 8.72 -6.64
N GLN A 537 -7.81 7.92 -5.75
CA GLN A 537 -7.47 6.49 -5.92
C GLN A 537 -6.40 6.14 -6.97
N VAL A 538 -6.01 7.06 -7.85
CA VAL A 538 -5.17 6.80 -9.02
C VAL A 538 -3.91 7.68 -8.98
N ILE A 539 -2.73 7.08 -9.18
CA ILE A 539 -1.43 7.78 -9.24
C ILE A 539 -0.70 7.56 -10.58
N TYR A 540 0.11 8.53 -11.00
CA TYR A 540 0.96 8.40 -12.19
C TYR A 540 2.32 7.81 -11.82
N ILE A 541 2.56 6.57 -12.24
CA ILE A 541 3.79 5.83 -11.97
C ILE A 541 4.62 5.65 -13.24
N ARG A 542 5.93 5.45 -13.09
CA ARG A 542 6.81 4.94 -14.14
C ARG A 542 7.72 3.86 -13.59
N ARG A 543 8.14 2.96 -14.47
CA ARG A 543 9.13 1.93 -14.15
C ARG A 543 10.11 1.81 -15.30
N ASN A 544 11.42 1.77 -15.01
CA ASN A 544 12.47 1.79 -16.02
C ASN A 544 12.29 2.92 -17.09
N GLY A 545 11.73 4.07 -16.68
CA GLY A 545 11.44 5.20 -17.57
C GLY A 545 10.17 5.10 -18.42
N ILE A 546 9.29 4.12 -18.17
CA ILE A 546 8.04 3.89 -18.91
C ILE A 546 6.82 4.18 -18.01
N PRO A 547 5.96 5.18 -18.33
CA PRO A 547 4.90 5.64 -17.43
C PRO A 547 3.46 5.18 -17.78
N LEU A 548 2.58 5.15 -16.77
CA LEU A 548 1.13 4.90 -16.86
C LEU A 548 0.37 5.28 -15.56
N TRP A 549 -0.96 5.22 -15.60
CA TRP A 549 -1.84 5.39 -14.42
C TRP A 549 -2.15 4.08 -13.69
N CYS A 550 -2.12 4.09 -12.35
CA CYS A 550 -2.23 2.89 -11.52
C CYS A 550 -2.92 3.19 -10.16
N GLY A 551 -3.34 2.17 -9.42
CA GLY A 551 -4.22 2.27 -8.24
C GLY A 551 -3.50 2.33 -6.89
N ASN A 552 -4.17 1.86 -5.83
CA ASN A 552 -3.57 1.73 -4.50
C ASN A 552 -4.34 0.73 -3.62
N SER A 553 -3.62 0.19 -2.63
CA SER A 553 -4.06 -0.71 -1.55
C SER A 553 -3.67 -0.05 -0.17
N ASP A 554 -4.14 -0.40 1.05
CA ASP A 554 -5.17 -1.39 1.49
C ASP A 554 -5.95 -1.08 2.82
N PRO A 555 -6.11 -2.04 3.76
CA PRO A 555 -7.33 -2.43 4.52
C PRO A 555 -8.76 -2.13 4.01
N PRO A 556 -9.58 -1.33 4.71
CA PRO A 556 -10.99 -1.00 4.38
C PRO A 556 -12.02 -1.99 3.80
N MET A 557 -11.80 -3.30 3.73
CA MET A 557 -12.82 -4.23 3.23
C MET A 557 -14.15 -4.16 4.00
N ASN A 558 -14.13 -4.04 5.33
CA ASN A 558 -15.34 -3.85 6.14
C ASN A 558 -15.99 -2.47 5.96
N TRP A 559 -15.19 -1.42 5.75
CA TRP A 559 -15.69 -0.05 5.51
C TRP A 559 -16.44 0.10 4.18
N ARG A 560 -16.41 -0.95 3.32
CA ARG A 560 -17.20 -1.07 2.09
C ARG A 560 -18.69 -1.37 2.32
N LEU A 561 -19.12 -1.66 3.55
CA LEU A 561 -20.52 -1.93 3.91
C LEU A 561 -21.01 -0.83 4.87
N SER A 562 -21.98 -0.01 4.46
CA SER A 562 -22.47 1.10 5.30
C SER A 562 -23.22 0.65 6.56
N SER A 563 -23.86 -0.53 6.50
CA SER A 563 -24.49 -1.19 7.65
C SER A 563 -23.51 -1.44 8.80
N LEU A 564 -22.20 -1.51 8.52
CA LEU A 564 -21.19 -1.75 9.55
C LEU A 564 -20.75 -0.50 10.30
N ASP A 565 -21.14 0.71 9.86
CA ASP A 565 -20.66 1.97 10.45
C ASP A 565 -21.07 2.18 11.92
N ARG A 566 -22.20 1.59 12.38
CA ARG A 566 -22.62 1.69 13.78
C ARG A 566 -21.78 0.82 14.72
N PHE A 567 -21.29 -0.32 14.26
CA PHE A 567 -20.54 -1.28 15.08
C PHE A 567 -19.07 -0.90 15.22
N VAL A 568 -18.46 -1.29 16.33
CA VAL A 568 -17.01 -1.31 16.55
C VAL A 568 -16.35 -2.40 15.71
N LEU A 569 -15.09 -2.20 15.35
CA LEU A 569 -14.26 -3.25 14.77
C LEU A 569 -13.21 -3.65 15.81
N VAL A 570 -13.28 -4.90 16.25
CA VAL A 570 -12.32 -5.59 17.13
C VAL A 570 -11.41 -6.48 16.28
N SER A 571 -10.35 -7.01 16.89
CA SER A 571 -9.50 -8.06 16.31
C SER A 571 -8.97 -8.91 17.46
N ASN A 572 -9.26 -10.21 17.44
CA ASN A 572 -8.87 -11.17 18.45
C ASN A 572 -8.17 -12.38 17.82
N SER A 573 -7.43 -13.13 18.64
CA SER A 573 -6.53 -14.14 18.12
C SER A 573 -7.16 -15.46 17.71
N ASP A 574 -8.40 -15.77 18.11
CA ASP A 574 -9.01 -17.10 17.93
C ASP A 574 -8.02 -18.22 18.35
N SER A 575 -7.38 -18.02 19.51
CA SER A 575 -6.22 -18.85 19.87
C SER A 575 -6.61 -20.21 20.40
N HIS A 576 -6.30 -21.21 19.59
CA HIS A 576 -6.33 -22.63 19.90
C HIS A 576 -5.00 -23.15 20.53
N SER A 577 -4.10 -22.26 21.01
CA SER A 577 -2.86 -22.68 21.68
C SER A 577 -2.18 -21.55 22.47
N ALA A 578 -1.59 -21.87 23.63
CA ALA A 578 -1.07 -20.84 24.53
C ALA A 578 0.19 -20.14 23.99
N TRP A 579 0.88 -20.75 23.01
CA TRP A 579 2.12 -20.20 22.47
C TRP A 579 1.95 -18.77 21.89
N PRO A 580 2.92 -17.83 22.08
CA PRO A 580 2.83 -16.44 21.63
C PRO A 580 2.66 -16.21 20.12
N TRP A 581 2.76 -17.26 19.30
CA TRP A 581 2.43 -17.23 17.88
C TRP A 581 0.96 -17.54 17.54
N ARG A 582 0.15 -17.90 18.53
CA ARG A 582 -1.30 -17.98 18.39
C ARG A 582 -1.97 -16.96 19.29
N ILE A 583 -1.75 -17.01 20.62
CA ILE A 583 -2.31 -16.01 21.54
C ILE A 583 -1.76 -14.60 21.21
N GLY A 584 -2.66 -13.61 21.18
CA GLY A 584 -2.34 -12.24 20.80
C GLY A 584 -1.74 -12.08 19.39
N ARG A 585 -1.94 -13.02 18.44
CA ARG A 585 -1.57 -12.76 17.03
C ARG A 585 -2.31 -11.53 16.48
N GLU A 586 -3.51 -11.33 17.02
CA GLU A 586 -4.47 -10.26 16.80
C GLU A 586 -4.94 -9.81 18.20
N ALA A 587 -5.16 -8.51 18.41
CA ALA A 587 -5.52 -7.96 19.73
C ALA A 587 -6.14 -6.55 19.64
N ASN A 588 -6.83 -6.13 20.71
CA ASN A 588 -7.44 -4.81 20.86
C ASN A 588 -6.64 -3.96 21.87
N VAL A 589 -6.37 -2.69 21.55
CA VAL A 589 -5.64 -1.76 22.42
C VAL A 589 -6.53 -0.63 22.92
N PHE A 590 -6.69 -0.60 24.24
CA PHE A 590 -7.44 0.42 24.97
C PHE A 590 -6.52 1.31 25.82
N GLU A 591 -7.00 2.49 26.18
CA GLU A 591 -6.47 3.30 27.26
C GLU A 591 -7.60 3.70 28.21
N LEU A 592 -7.56 3.15 29.42
CA LEU A 592 -8.59 3.30 30.45
C LEU A 592 -7.98 3.93 31.71
N GLU A 593 -8.79 4.53 32.57
CA GLU A 593 -8.31 5.03 33.87
C GLU A 593 -7.89 3.86 34.76
N TYR A 594 -8.71 2.80 34.81
CA TYR A 594 -8.44 1.54 35.51
C TYR A 594 -8.96 0.34 34.67
N PRO A 595 -8.35 -0.85 34.78
CA PRO A 595 -8.79 -2.02 34.06
C PRO A 595 -10.05 -2.59 34.72
N SER A 596 -11.22 -2.38 34.13
CA SER A 596 -12.46 -3.02 34.58
C SER A 596 -13.32 -3.50 33.42
N TYR A 597 -14.07 -4.58 33.63
CA TYR A 597 -15.02 -5.11 32.65
C TYR A 597 -15.93 -4.00 32.11
N ARG A 598 -16.52 -3.22 33.02
CA ARG A 598 -17.46 -2.15 32.67
C ARG A 598 -16.82 -1.10 31.76
N GLU A 599 -15.59 -0.65 32.03
CA GLU A 599 -14.90 0.34 31.18
C GLU A 599 -14.59 -0.19 29.77
N ILE A 600 -14.24 -1.47 29.66
CA ILE A 600 -13.95 -2.12 28.37
C ILE A 600 -15.24 -2.27 27.55
N ILE A 601 -16.29 -2.81 28.16
CA ILE A 601 -17.60 -2.98 27.53
C ILE A 601 -18.21 -1.62 27.17
N ASP A 602 -18.11 -0.60 28.02
CA ASP A 602 -18.54 0.76 27.68
C ASP A 602 -17.74 1.37 26.53
N ALA A 603 -16.43 1.13 26.44
CA ALA A 603 -15.61 1.63 25.34
C ALA A 603 -16.00 0.98 23.99
N ILE A 604 -16.36 -0.30 24.01
CA ILE A 604 -16.91 -1.04 22.85
C ILE A 604 -18.32 -0.52 22.52
N ARG A 605 -19.29 -0.64 23.44
CA ARG A 605 -20.69 -0.24 23.25
C ARG A 605 -20.86 1.20 22.77
N LYS A 606 -20.04 2.13 23.29
CA LYS A 606 -20.10 3.58 22.97
C LYS A 606 -19.19 3.97 21.80
N LYS A 607 -18.45 3.03 21.20
CA LYS A 607 -17.48 3.26 20.11
C LYS A 607 -16.49 4.39 20.43
N ASP A 608 -15.96 4.36 21.65
CA ASP A 608 -15.24 5.48 22.26
C ASP A 608 -13.78 5.56 21.76
N LEU A 609 -13.53 6.43 20.80
CA LEU A 609 -12.21 6.65 20.18
C LEU A 609 -11.15 7.24 21.13
N LYS A 610 -11.51 7.68 22.34
CA LYS A 610 -10.53 8.06 23.37
C LYS A 610 -10.04 6.83 24.12
N ARG A 611 -10.97 5.93 24.47
CA ARG A 611 -10.70 4.73 25.26
C ARG A 611 -10.30 3.50 24.43
N PHE A 612 -10.81 3.33 23.22
CA PHE A 612 -10.38 2.28 22.27
C PHE A 612 -9.49 2.93 21.19
N LYS A 613 -8.17 2.70 21.29
CA LYS A 613 -7.15 3.42 20.50
C LYS A 613 -6.90 2.79 19.13
N PHE A 614 -6.75 1.47 19.04
CA PHE A 614 -6.52 0.73 17.78
C PHE A 614 -6.64 -0.79 17.94
N THR A 615 -6.76 -1.50 16.81
CA THR A 615 -6.56 -2.96 16.72
C THR A 615 -5.14 -3.32 16.23
N ILE A 616 -4.69 -4.51 16.60
CA ILE A 616 -3.53 -5.22 16.08
C ILE A 616 -4.09 -6.39 15.25
N GLU A 617 -3.80 -6.39 13.96
CA GLU A 617 -4.35 -7.31 12.96
C GLU A 617 -3.22 -8.15 12.33
N VAL A 618 -3.56 -9.25 11.66
CA VAL A 618 -2.67 -9.96 10.72
C VAL A 618 -3.11 -9.64 9.28
N ASP A 619 -2.20 -9.61 8.30
CA ASP A 619 -2.59 -9.53 6.87
C ASP A 619 -3.48 -10.75 6.55
N PRO A 620 -4.77 -10.58 6.18
CA PRO A 620 -5.75 -11.63 6.01
C PRO A 620 -5.47 -12.46 4.76
N SER A 621 -4.52 -12.04 3.92
CA SER A 621 -3.84 -12.92 2.97
C SER A 621 -3.28 -14.17 3.65
N TYR A 622 -2.92 -14.12 4.93
CA TYR A 622 -2.48 -15.28 5.71
C TYR A 622 -3.64 -16.25 5.97
N GLY A 623 -4.87 -15.75 6.00
CA GLY A 623 -6.08 -16.51 6.25
C GLY A 623 -6.31 -17.65 5.26
N LYS A 624 -6.60 -18.83 5.82
CA LYS A 624 -6.85 -20.11 5.12
C LYS A 624 -7.85 -20.06 3.95
N TYR A 625 -8.74 -19.06 3.93
CA TYR A 625 -9.88 -18.96 3.02
C TYR A 625 -10.01 -17.56 2.41
N HIS A 626 -8.90 -16.83 2.29
CA HIS A 626 -8.93 -15.48 1.72
C HIS A 626 -9.38 -15.51 0.26
N TRP A 627 -8.76 -16.35 -0.58
CA TRP A 627 -9.14 -16.57 -1.98
C TRP A 627 -10.12 -17.75 -2.15
N THR A 628 -10.99 -17.66 -3.16
CA THR A 628 -11.94 -18.70 -3.55
C THR A 628 -11.19 -19.91 -4.14
N GLY A 629 -11.11 -21.04 -3.45
CA GLY A 629 -10.12 -22.08 -3.77
C GLY A 629 -10.66 -23.46 -4.16
N HIS A 630 -9.74 -24.34 -4.57
CA HIS A 630 -9.88 -25.80 -4.54
C HIS A 630 -8.49 -26.44 -4.36
N ARG A 631 -8.16 -26.74 -3.10
CA ARG A 631 -6.90 -27.29 -2.57
C ARG A 631 -6.45 -28.53 -3.33
N ASN A 632 -7.38 -29.44 -3.62
CA ASN A 632 -7.09 -30.71 -4.29
C ASN A 632 -6.61 -30.56 -5.74
N CYS A 633 -6.78 -29.38 -6.35
CA CYS A 633 -6.18 -29.05 -7.65
C CYS A 633 -5.06 -27.99 -7.54
N ASN A 634 -4.67 -27.60 -6.32
CA ASN A 634 -3.81 -26.45 -6.03
C ASN A 634 -4.29 -25.16 -6.75
N VAL A 635 -5.61 -24.97 -6.80
CA VAL A 635 -6.27 -23.85 -7.47
C VAL A 635 -6.66 -22.81 -6.43
N SER A 636 -6.11 -21.60 -6.55
CA SER A 636 -6.42 -20.46 -5.70
C SER A 636 -6.99 -19.35 -6.58
N LEU A 637 -8.29 -19.09 -6.52
CA LEU A 637 -9.06 -18.27 -7.49
C LEU A 637 -9.74 -17.04 -6.84
N PRO A 638 -10.16 -16.04 -7.63
CA PRO A 638 -10.58 -14.73 -7.12
C PRO A 638 -12.10 -14.59 -7.01
N PRO A 639 -12.57 -13.47 -6.44
CA PRO A 639 -13.93 -12.96 -6.64
C PRO A 639 -14.33 -12.95 -8.12
N ALA A 640 -13.79 -12.01 -8.91
CA ALA A 640 -14.30 -11.74 -10.25
C ALA A 640 -13.85 -12.73 -11.34
N GLU A 641 -13.36 -13.93 -11.00
CA GLU A 641 -13.17 -15.05 -11.95
C GLU A 641 -13.80 -16.34 -11.43
N ALA A 642 -13.85 -16.61 -10.12
CA ALA A 642 -14.76 -17.63 -9.62
C ALA A 642 -16.21 -17.28 -10.00
N ILE A 643 -16.62 -16.00 -9.92
CA ILE A 643 -17.90 -15.52 -10.44
C ILE A 643 -18.03 -15.78 -11.96
N LYS A 644 -17.00 -15.50 -12.77
CA LYS A 644 -17.04 -15.76 -14.23
C LYS A 644 -17.10 -17.24 -14.59
N LEU A 645 -16.54 -18.11 -13.75
CA LEU A 645 -16.56 -19.56 -13.89
C LEU A 645 -17.85 -20.18 -13.28
N GLY A 646 -18.83 -19.38 -12.89
CA GLY A 646 -20.08 -19.86 -12.26
C GLY A 646 -19.83 -20.61 -10.94
N GLY A 647 -18.76 -20.25 -10.22
CA GLY A 647 -18.31 -20.92 -9.01
C GLY A 647 -17.72 -22.32 -9.25
N ARG A 648 -17.29 -22.67 -10.48
CA ARG A 648 -16.74 -24.00 -10.80
C ARG A 648 -15.22 -23.99 -11.01
N CYS A 649 -14.58 -25.07 -10.58
CA CYS A 649 -13.14 -25.28 -10.73
C CYS A 649 -12.78 -25.51 -12.21
N PRO A 650 -11.75 -24.82 -12.75
CA PRO A 650 -11.34 -24.98 -14.14
C PRO A 650 -10.68 -26.33 -14.44
N VAL A 651 -10.21 -27.06 -13.41
CA VAL A 651 -9.53 -28.35 -13.55
C VAL A 651 -10.48 -29.55 -13.46
N CYS A 652 -11.48 -29.50 -12.56
CA CYS A 652 -12.35 -30.65 -12.26
C CYS A 652 -13.86 -30.36 -12.31
N HIS A 653 -14.25 -29.12 -12.64
CA HIS A 653 -15.65 -28.65 -12.82
C HIS A 653 -16.62 -28.80 -11.64
N ARG A 654 -16.14 -29.33 -10.51
CA ARG A 654 -16.76 -29.26 -9.17
C ARG A 654 -16.85 -27.80 -8.70
N ARG A 655 -17.67 -27.51 -7.68
CA ARG A 655 -17.75 -26.16 -7.09
C ARG A 655 -16.41 -25.77 -6.44
N LEU A 656 -16.08 -24.48 -6.48
CA LEU A 656 -15.00 -23.85 -5.73
C LEU A 656 -15.48 -23.48 -4.32
N THR A 657 -14.58 -23.55 -3.36
CA THR A 657 -14.78 -23.04 -2.00
C THR A 657 -14.72 -21.51 -2.02
N LYS A 658 -15.86 -20.81 -1.95
CA LYS A 658 -15.92 -19.34 -1.95
C LYS A 658 -15.07 -18.74 -0.82
N GLY A 659 -14.21 -17.79 -1.14
CA GLY A 659 -13.33 -17.11 -0.19
C GLY A 659 -13.92 -15.82 0.37
N VAL A 660 -13.36 -15.39 1.51
CA VAL A 660 -13.63 -14.13 2.23
C VAL A 660 -13.72 -12.95 1.25
N GLU A 661 -12.70 -12.80 0.41
CA GLU A 661 -12.52 -11.66 -0.50
C GLU A 661 -13.67 -11.56 -1.52
N GLN A 662 -14.30 -12.68 -1.90
CA GLN A 662 -15.46 -12.69 -2.80
C GLN A 662 -16.74 -12.29 -2.09
N ARG A 663 -16.89 -12.71 -0.83
CA ARG A 663 -18.09 -12.46 -0.06
C ARG A 663 -18.21 -10.98 0.35
N VAL A 664 -17.10 -10.28 0.54
CA VAL A 664 -17.10 -8.80 0.65
C VAL A 664 -17.54 -8.13 -0.65
N GLU A 665 -17.04 -8.60 -1.80
CA GLU A 665 -17.41 -8.06 -3.12
C GLU A 665 -18.92 -8.23 -3.42
N GLU A 666 -19.56 -9.26 -2.86
CA GLU A 666 -21.00 -9.54 -2.98
C GLU A 666 -21.88 -8.62 -2.10
N LEU A 667 -21.39 -8.14 -0.95
CA LEU A 667 -22.18 -7.33 0.02
C LEU A 667 -21.85 -5.83 0.03
N ALA A 668 -20.75 -5.41 -0.61
CA ALA A 668 -20.25 -4.04 -0.57
C ALA A 668 -21.17 -3.03 -1.30
N ASP A 669 -21.77 -2.11 -0.54
CA ASP A 669 -22.55 -0.98 -1.06
C ASP A 669 -21.68 0.25 -1.40
N ARG A 670 -20.49 0.35 -0.80
CA ARG A 670 -19.52 1.42 -1.02
C ARG A 670 -18.37 0.96 -1.90
N PRO A 671 -17.76 1.88 -2.67
CA PRO A 671 -16.56 1.56 -3.41
C PRO A 671 -15.47 1.12 -2.42
N PRO A 672 -14.64 0.12 -2.78
CA PRO A 672 -13.36 -0.06 -2.13
C PRO A 672 -12.58 1.25 -2.23
N GLY A 673 -12.56 1.99 -1.13
CA GLY A 673 -11.95 3.32 -1.02
C GLY A 673 -12.41 4.19 0.13
N PHE A 674 -13.35 3.69 0.93
CA PHE A 674 -14.07 4.48 1.91
C PHE A 674 -13.52 4.22 3.33
N LYS A 675 -13.33 5.29 4.11
CA LYS A 675 -13.19 5.23 5.57
C LYS A 675 -14.34 6.03 6.19
N PRO A 676 -15.18 5.44 7.07
CA PRO A 676 -16.21 6.19 7.76
C PRO A 676 -15.60 7.11 8.82
N LYS A 677 -16.31 8.19 9.13
CA LYS A 677 -15.93 9.09 10.21
C LYS A 677 -16.02 8.32 11.53
N GLY A 678 -14.97 8.40 12.36
CA GLY A 678 -14.90 7.66 13.62
C GLY A 678 -14.62 6.15 13.48
N ALA A 679 -13.97 5.71 12.39
CA ALA A 679 -13.40 4.37 12.34
C ALA A 679 -12.12 4.27 13.18
N ILE A 680 -12.07 3.26 14.05
CA ILE A 680 -10.90 2.89 14.87
C ILE A 680 -9.69 2.59 13.95
N PRO A 681 -8.47 3.08 14.27
CA PRO A 681 -7.24 2.72 13.57
C PRO A 681 -6.82 1.25 13.78
N TYR A 682 -5.89 0.77 12.95
CA TYR A 682 -5.30 -0.56 13.07
C TYR A 682 -3.78 -0.53 12.78
N PHE A 683 -3.10 -1.62 13.13
CA PHE A 683 -1.71 -1.93 12.78
C PHE A 683 -1.61 -3.40 12.35
N HIS A 684 -0.74 -3.75 11.40
CA HIS A 684 -0.37 -5.15 11.18
C HIS A 684 0.82 -5.52 12.06
N LEU A 685 0.80 -6.69 12.70
CA LEU A 685 1.97 -7.30 13.35
C LEU A 685 2.06 -8.79 12.99
N LEU A 686 3.19 -9.41 13.36
CA LEU A 686 3.44 -10.84 13.25
C LEU A 686 4.14 -11.33 14.52
N PRO A 687 3.91 -12.58 14.96
CA PRO A 687 4.54 -13.12 16.15
C PRO A 687 6.08 -13.14 16.08
N LEU A 688 6.74 -12.66 17.14
CA LEU A 688 8.20 -12.56 17.19
C LEU A 688 8.93 -13.89 16.97
N SER A 689 8.33 -15.03 17.33
CA SER A 689 8.90 -16.35 17.06
C SER A 689 8.80 -16.77 15.57
N GLU A 690 7.66 -16.53 14.90
CA GLU A 690 7.54 -16.67 13.44
C GLU A 690 8.49 -15.67 12.74
N VAL A 691 8.72 -14.51 13.37
CA VAL A 691 9.68 -13.52 12.90
C VAL A 691 11.12 -14.03 12.94
N ILE A 692 11.56 -14.53 14.08
CA ILE A 692 12.91 -15.10 14.26
C ILE A 692 13.09 -16.37 13.39
N ALA A 693 12.09 -17.25 13.32
CA ALA A 693 12.12 -18.49 12.55
C ALA A 693 12.46 -18.26 11.06
N ALA A 694 11.79 -17.29 10.43
CA ALA A 694 12.04 -16.91 9.05
C ALA A 694 13.22 -15.91 8.87
N VAL A 695 14.00 -15.61 9.93
CA VAL A 695 15.37 -15.10 9.79
C VAL A 695 16.38 -16.24 9.74
N ILE A 696 16.23 -17.24 10.62
CA ILE A 696 17.21 -18.33 10.80
C ILE A 696 16.98 -19.55 9.89
N GLY A 697 15.93 -19.52 9.05
CA GLY A 697 15.67 -20.53 8.02
C GLY A 697 15.03 -21.81 8.52
N VAL A 698 14.13 -21.75 9.51
CA VAL A 698 13.37 -22.91 10.01
C VAL A 698 11.87 -22.75 9.78
N ASP A 699 11.20 -23.80 9.28
CA ASP A 699 9.77 -23.77 8.97
C ASP A 699 8.84 -23.86 10.21
N GLN A 700 9.38 -24.08 11.42
CA GLN A 700 8.59 -24.17 12.66
C GLN A 700 9.02 -23.13 13.71
N PRO A 701 8.09 -22.31 14.26
CA PRO A 701 8.40 -21.33 15.30
C PRO A 701 8.71 -21.93 16.67
N SER A 702 8.41 -23.22 16.88
CA SER A 702 8.73 -24.00 18.08
C SER A 702 10.21 -24.41 18.21
N ASN A 703 11.04 -24.13 17.21
CA ASN A 703 12.43 -24.59 17.18
C ASN A 703 13.28 -23.98 18.33
N LEU A 704 14.09 -24.81 19.01
CA LEU A 704 14.91 -24.37 20.15
C LEU A 704 15.86 -23.19 19.83
N LYS A 705 16.33 -23.06 18.58
CA LYS A 705 17.16 -21.92 18.15
C LYS A 705 16.37 -20.61 18.07
N VAL A 706 15.08 -20.68 17.74
CA VAL A 706 14.16 -19.54 17.79
C VAL A 706 13.98 -19.11 19.24
N TRP A 707 13.64 -20.06 20.12
CA TRP A 707 13.35 -19.81 21.53
C TRP A 707 14.52 -19.24 22.32
N LYS A 708 15.77 -19.67 22.05
CA LYS A 708 16.95 -19.07 22.71
C LYS A 708 17.11 -17.58 22.39
N ILE A 709 16.78 -17.15 21.18
CA ILE A 709 16.89 -15.75 20.73
C ILE A 709 15.68 -14.94 21.21
N TYR A 710 14.49 -15.55 21.16
CA TYR A 710 13.25 -14.99 21.65
C TYR A 710 13.35 -14.66 23.15
N ASN A 711 13.74 -15.62 23.99
CA ASN A 711 13.84 -15.43 25.44
C ASN A 711 14.81 -14.31 25.81
N ALA A 712 15.97 -14.20 25.14
CA ALA A 712 16.93 -13.12 25.40
C ALA A 712 16.35 -11.71 25.15
N LEU A 713 15.43 -11.56 24.17
CA LEU A 713 14.70 -10.31 23.96
C LEU A 713 13.68 -10.04 25.07
N ILE A 714 12.90 -11.05 25.46
CA ILE A 714 11.91 -10.94 26.54
C ILE A 714 12.58 -10.63 27.89
N GLU A 715 13.67 -11.32 28.23
CA GLU A 715 14.47 -11.09 29.44
C GLU A 715 15.05 -9.67 29.52
N ARG A 716 15.34 -9.03 28.38
CA ARG A 716 15.87 -7.65 28.34
C ARG A 716 14.78 -6.57 28.30
N PHE A 717 13.63 -6.86 27.70
CA PHE A 717 12.62 -5.86 27.32
C PHE A 717 11.21 -6.10 27.88
N GLY A 718 11.01 -7.14 28.68
CA GLY A 718 9.74 -7.46 29.35
C GLY A 718 8.86 -8.42 28.55
N ASP A 719 8.43 -8.02 27.35
CA ASP A 719 7.40 -8.74 26.59
C ASP A 719 7.48 -8.55 25.05
N GLU A 720 6.75 -9.39 24.32
CA GLU A 720 6.77 -9.42 22.86
C GLU A 720 6.18 -8.16 22.21
N PHE A 721 5.07 -7.61 22.69
CA PHE A 721 4.49 -6.39 22.12
C PHE A 721 5.39 -5.18 22.38
N THR A 722 6.01 -5.05 23.55
CA THR A 722 7.04 -4.04 23.82
C THR A 722 8.21 -4.18 22.83
N VAL A 723 8.69 -5.39 22.57
CA VAL A 723 9.72 -5.66 21.53
C VAL A 723 9.23 -5.34 20.12
N LEU A 724 7.99 -5.68 19.76
CA LEU A 724 7.44 -5.50 18.42
C LEU A 724 6.98 -4.06 18.12
N ILE A 725 6.55 -3.28 19.11
CA ILE A 725 5.91 -1.96 18.94
C ILE A 725 6.81 -0.82 19.44
N ASP A 726 7.43 -0.98 20.62
CA ASP A 726 7.97 0.16 21.37
C ASP A 726 9.52 0.23 21.32
N VAL A 727 10.26 -0.86 21.58
CA VAL A 727 11.74 -0.84 21.73
C VAL A 727 12.48 -0.41 20.45
N PRO A 728 13.37 0.61 20.45
CA PRO A 728 14.07 1.06 19.25
C PRO A 728 15.15 0.09 18.75
N ARG A 729 15.50 0.18 17.46
CA ARG A 729 16.39 -0.76 16.74
C ARG A 729 17.74 -0.94 17.41
N GLU A 730 18.30 0.16 17.90
CA GLU A 730 19.63 0.27 18.50
C GLU A 730 19.70 -0.58 19.78
N ARG A 731 18.62 -0.57 20.57
CA ARG A 731 18.50 -1.38 21.79
C ARG A 731 18.35 -2.86 21.46
N LEU A 732 17.53 -3.22 20.47
CA LEU A 732 17.40 -4.62 20.00
C LEU A 732 18.76 -5.20 19.56
N ALA A 733 19.59 -4.38 18.89
CA ALA A 733 20.92 -4.76 18.43
C ALA A 733 21.99 -4.87 19.54
N GLU A 734 21.68 -4.50 20.80
CA GLU A 734 22.53 -4.85 21.96
C GLU A 734 22.42 -6.34 22.34
N VAL A 735 21.32 -7.01 21.96
CA VAL A 735 20.92 -8.32 22.49
C VAL A 735 21.00 -9.43 21.45
N VAL A 736 20.54 -9.14 20.22
CA VAL A 736 20.42 -10.12 19.15
C VAL A 736 21.16 -9.67 17.90
N ASP A 737 21.43 -10.63 17.01
CA ASP A 737 22.03 -10.36 15.71
C ASP A 737 21.34 -9.18 14.99
N PRO A 738 22.08 -8.21 14.41
CA PRO A 738 21.49 -7.05 13.74
C PRO A 738 20.50 -7.37 12.60
N ARG A 739 20.56 -8.57 11.99
CA ARG A 739 19.55 -9.08 11.04
C ARG A 739 18.21 -9.35 11.72
N ILE A 740 18.20 -9.79 12.98
CA ILE A 740 17.00 -10.06 13.79
C ILE A 740 16.44 -8.76 14.37
N ALA A 741 17.28 -7.84 14.84
CA ALA A 741 16.83 -6.48 15.19
C ALA A 741 16.15 -5.78 13.99
N GLU A 742 16.74 -5.87 12.79
CA GLU A 742 16.14 -5.40 11.53
C GLU A 742 14.94 -6.25 11.06
N ALA A 743 14.69 -7.44 11.62
CA ALA A 743 13.49 -8.25 11.37
C ALA A 743 12.28 -7.72 12.15
N VAL A 744 12.50 -7.37 13.43
CA VAL A 744 11.49 -6.80 14.32
C VAL A 744 11.04 -5.43 13.83
N ILE A 745 12.00 -4.53 13.56
CA ILE A 745 11.70 -3.19 13.04
C ILE A 745 11.12 -3.26 11.61
N ARG A 746 11.37 -4.35 10.88
CA ARG A 746 10.60 -4.63 9.66
C ARG A 746 9.12 -4.82 9.98
N VAL A 747 8.77 -5.79 10.81
CA VAL A 747 7.37 -6.13 11.15
C VAL A 747 6.61 -4.90 11.67
N ARG A 748 7.22 -4.13 12.59
CA ARG A 748 6.64 -2.89 13.15
C ARG A 748 6.25 -1.85 12.10
N GLU A 749 7.09 -1.69 11.09
CA GLU A 749 6.90 -0.75 9.99
C GLU A 749 6.10 -1.38 8.82
N ASP A 750 5.28 -2.41 9.10
CA ASP A 750 4.52 -3.23 8.14
C ASP A 750 5.42 -4.03 7.16
N ARG A 751 6.76 -4.02 7.31
CA ARG A 751 7.77 -4.45 6.32
C ARG A 751 7.95 -5.97 6.10
N VAL A 752 6.86 -6.69 5.86
CA VAL A 752 6.81 -8.16 5.72
C VAL A 752 5.83 -8.60 4.62
N LYS A 753 5.93 -9.85 4.14
CA LYS A 753 4.95 -10.39 3.16
C LYS A 753 4.27 -11.66 3.58
N VAL A 754 3.04 -11.79 3.12
CA VAL A 754 2.30 -13.03 2.99
C VAL A 754 2.02 -13.41 1.53
N ILE A 755 2.12 -14.70 1.19
CA ILE A 755 1.52 -15.28 -0.02
C ILE A 755 0.09 -15.71 0.30
N PRO A 756 -0.96 -15.29 -0.45
CA PRO A 756 -2.36 -15.54 -0.09
C PRO A 756 -2.81 -17.00 0.08
N GLY A 757 -3.57 -17.25 1.15
CA GLY A 757 -4.20 -18.53 1.51
C GLY A 757 -5.55 -18.77 0.86
N TYR A 758 -5.93 -20.06 0.73
CA TYR A 758 -7.10 -20.52 -0.01
C TYR A 758 -7.49 -21.96 0.35
N ASP A 759 -8.79 -22.28 0.32
CA ASP A 759 -9.35 -23.63 0.58
C ASP A 759 -8.63 -24.42 1.69
N GLY A 760 -8.42 -23.75 2.82
CA GLY A 760 -7.87 -24.34 4.04
C GLY A 760 -6.34 -24.30 4.11
N VAL A 761 -5.65 -23.66 3.17
CA VAL A 761 -4.19 -23.53 3.12
C VAL A 761 -3.79 -22.14 3.64
N TYR A 762 -3.02 -22.08 4.72
CA TYR A 762 -2.47 -20.82 5.24
C TYR A 762 -1.54 -20.14 4.23
N GLY A 763 -1.43 -18.82 4.32
CA GLY A 763 -0.43 -18.07 3.58
C GLY A 763 0.99 -18.30 4.11
N LYS A 764 2.03 -18.13 3.25
CA LYS A 764 3.44 -18.25 3.67
C LYS A 764 4.06 -16.87 3.92
N LEU A 765 4.67 -16.73 5.09
CA LEU A 765 5.37 -15.54 5.57
C LEU A 765 6.80 -15.43 5.08
N ILE A 766 7.26 -14.20 4.80
CA ILE A 766 8.67 -13.91 4.51
C ILE A 766 9.14 -12.56 5.04
N ILE A 767 10.39 -12.58 5.53
CA ILE A 767 11.07 -11.50 6.23
C ILE A 767 12.46 -11.25 5.64
N PHE A 768 13.14 -12.29 5.13
CA PHE A 768 14.43 -12.17 4.43
C PHE A 768 14.38 -12.78 3.03
N PRO A 769 14.58 -11.95 1.98
CA PRO A 769 14.79 -12.37 0.61
C PRO A 769 15.97 -13.31 0.43
N GLU A 770 15.70 -14.60 0.20
CA GLU A 770 16.71 -15.57 -0.23
C GLU A 770 16.50 -16.03 -1.69
N GLU A 771 17.59 -16.38 -2.37
CA GLU A 771 17.70 -16.28 -3.83
C GLU A 771 17.22 -17.51 -4.61
N GLY A 772 15.92 -17.80 -4.50
CA GLY A 772 15.11 -18.29 -5.62
C GLY A 772 15.08 -19.79 -5.95
N LYS A 773 13.87 -20.27 -6.30
CA LYS A 773 13.57 -21.38 -7.22
C LYS A 773 12.07 -21.35 -7.59
N PRO A 774 11.67 -21.19 -8.87
CA PRO A 774 10.25 -21.05 -9.22
C PRO A 774 9.50 -22.39 -9.34
N GLY A 775 8.35 -22.48 -8.66
CA GLY A 775 7.28 -23.44 -8.94
C GLY A 775 5.99 -22.75 -9.43
N VAL A 776 5.17 -23.52 -10.14
CA VAL A 776 3.87 -23.18 -10.79
C VAL A 776 2.94 -22.31 -9.94
N ALA A 777 2.17 -21.42 -10.58
CA ALA A 777 1.13 -20.61 -9.94
C ALA A 777 -0.22 -20.76 -10.65
N GLY A 778 -1.33 -20.59 -9.92
CA GLY A 778 -2.64 -20.37 -10.52
C GLY A 778 -3.80 -20.18 -9.52
N GLU A 779 -4.58 -19.10 -9.56
CA GLU A 779 -4.29 -17.73 -10.00
C GLU A 779 -5.32 -16.73 -9.44
N THR A 780 -4.93 -15.64 -8.76
CA THR A 780 -5.81 -14.50 -8.32
C THR A 780 -6.89 -14.91 -7.25
N GLY A 781 -7.58 -14.17 -6.36
CA GLY A 781 -7.53 -12.82 -5.76
C GLY A 781 -8.39 -11.61 -6.26
N GLY A 782 -8.99 -10.79 -5.35
CA GLY A 782 -9.79 -9.56 -5.63
C GLY A 782 -10.09 -8.41 -4.60
N GLU A 783 -9.17 -7.99 -3.69
CA GLU A 783 -8.84 -6.65 -3.05
C GLU A 783 -10.00 -5.64 -2.76
N THR A 784 -10.01 -4.90 -1.63
CA THR A 784 -9.41 -3.53 -1.50
C THR A 784 -9.85 -2.56 -0.37
N ALA A 785 -8.83 -1.88 0.17
CA ALA A 785 -8.56 -0.44 0.37
C ALA A 785 -9.61 0.65 0.08
N LYS A 786 -9.75 1.78 0.81
CA LYS A 786 -8.74 2.73 1.35
C LYS A 786 -9.26 3.55 2.56
N ARG A 787 -8.34 4.26 3.25
CA ARG A 787 -8.34 5.76 3.40
C ARG A 787 -8.20 6.35 4.83
N GLU A 788 -7.01 6.24 5.40
CA GLU A 788 -6.11 7.41 5.65
C GLU A 788 -6.63 8.68 6.38
N GLY A 789 -5.80 9.27 7.26
CA GLY A 789 -6.03 10.61 7.83
C GLY A 789 -5.18 10.93 9.05
N ALA A 790 -4.18 11.80 8.88
CA ALA A 790 -3.14 12.14 9.88
C ALA A 790 -2.29 10.89 10.30
N ARG A 791 -1.20 10.95 11.08
CA ARG A 791 -0.79 11.81 12.19
C ARG A 791 0.74 12.02 12.24
N VAL A 792 1.22 12.71 13.29
CA VAL A 792 2.58 12.71 13.84
C VAL A 792 3.05 11.25 14.13
N SER A 793 4.24 11.06 14.73
CA SER A 793 4.62 9.79 15.35
C SER A 793 3.41 9.14 16.04
N ARG A 794 3.12 7.88 15.70
CA ARG A 794 1.81 7.25 16.01
C ARG A 794 1.54 7.08 17.51
N LEU A 795 2.53 7.32 18.38
CA LEU A 795 2.37 7.42 19.84
C LEU A 795 2.32 8.88 20.32
N ASP A 796 3.15 9.78 19.77
CA ASP A 796 3.24 11.21 20.17
C ASP A 796 2.06 12.10 19.69
N GLU A 797 0.99 11.51 19.16
CA GLU A 797 -0.31 12.19 18.96
C GLU A 797 -1.47 11.46 19.69
N PHE A 798 -1.16 10.49 20.54
CA PHE A 798 -2.12 9.66 21.28
C PHE A 798 -1.78 9.40 22.76
N MET A 799 -0.53 9.66 23.17
CA MET A 799 -0.23 10.23 24.50
C MET A 799 -0.63 11.72 24.53
#